data_AF-A0A4Q1D7Z5-F1
#
_entry.id   AF-A0A4Q1D7Z5-F1
#
_cell.length_a   1.000
_cell.length_b   1.000
_cell.length_c   1.000
_cell.angle_alpha   90.00
_cell.angle_beta   90.00
_cell.angle_gamma   90.00
#
_symmetry.space_group_name_H-M   'P 1'
#
loop_
_entity.id
_entity.type
_entity.pdbx_description
1 polymer ?
#
loop_
_entity_poly.entity_id
_entity_poly.type
_entity_poly.pdbx_seq_one_letter_code
_entity_poly.pdbx_strand_id
1 'polypeptide(L)'
;MEFLLLIGGAVIIWYVIKTMATSSKQQVQENNRLSPDNEIQVTMTTSQRVVANSTRDDDDDLATFSISYGYEEEKSTNKTPGKWVKSGESITIKGLSFTGGNIYFGGKLSSLDGYGTEASLVDDSLKIENKPSAFEDESLGYWPKFISLTPEGRGAFLCWLSSDRSDPDKPLGYVFIYFYGIERRIIFDSIKQSVDDSEFKALFEEVLRLKGIYGSSRSFSNYSIRLLEIMCLLRPHVVSYPDFEKTNQRDSLLFKYQLATAVNEEKPISAELALRWIRFYPDNNLKKPARRCGYEFSQMFKRLYSKKYGNGIVVKPNKTRLKIEYFPASPSLRGITLPQQDIPDPSNLKGPVNKLIAIADECTAELDAYSRYLAKPDASRTDIEAVLLLPDELSDLGTTPGLGEFKKWADDAILTKKGLVDVDEFWTYTESPLPFKINKKEADLIQNLAQKAGYGIAPDTRYHHAKTSADGKLVLFPEGHGKYFEPSKAYSEMGMVLRLGAMVATIDSHVDQAETNLLTQLIDHDTNLSPTEKQSLHAYLVWRLNTPSNITGLKARLETLGKTEKAAVSRILVGVAMADGKINPVEIKQLEKLYTLLGLDKALVTGDIHGMSSSKAGLRPSSSLSETTFSAPTSFQLDESILAIHESETKDVQSMLGSIFVEDEPTSESDESTKGSTNTEEETGIDKQHYALFESLIRKDKWTREEVEALCRDLGLMVSGALETINDWSFDKVDAAVLEEDGEAIYVDQEIVEEIEG
;
A
#
# COMPACT_ATOMS: atom_id res chain seq x y z
N MET A 1 -15.45 19.12 -82.95
CA MET A 1 -16.58 18.67 -82.11
C MET A 1 -16.12 18.34 -80.69
N GLU A 2 -15.46 19.28 -80.01
CA GLU A 2 -15.24 19.21 -78.55
C GLU A 2 -15.61 20.53 -77.86
N PHE A 3 -15.81 21.61 -78.63
CA PHE A 3 -16.18 22.92 -78.09
C PHE A 3 -17.70 23.10 -77.86
N LEU A 4 -18.56 22.32 -78.52
CA LEU A 4 -20.03 22.41 -78.39
C LEU A 4 -20.60 21.56 -77.22
N LEU A 5 -19.87 20.55 -76.74
CA LEU A 5 -20.27 19.76 -75.57
C LEU A 5 -19.92 20.46 -74.25
N LEU A 6 -18.84 21.24 -74.22
CA LEU A 6 -18.46 22.08 -73.07
C LEU A 6 -19.44 23.25 -72.86
N ILE A 7 -19.98 23.82 -73.94
CA ILE A 7 -20.97 24.91 -73.87
C ILE A 7 -22.34 24.38 -73.41
N GLY A 8 -22.76 23.19 -73.85
CA GLY A 8 -24.01 22.55 -73.40
C GLY A 8 -23.99 22.17 -71.91
N GLY A 9 -22.86 21.66 -71.41
CA GLY A 9 -22.69 21.32 -69.99
C GLY A 9 -22.68 22.56 -69.08
N ALA A 10 -22.03 23.65 -69.52
CA ALA A 10 -21.98 24.89 -68.75
C ALA A 10 -23.35 25.59 -68.62
N VAL A 11 -24.22 25.51 -69.65
CA VAL A 11 -25.55 26.12 -69.62
C VAL A 11 -26.52 25.36 -68.69
N ILE A 12 -26.40 24.03 -68.60
CA ILE A 12 -27.22 23.21 -67.70
C ILE A 12 -26.79 23.41 -66.24
N ILE A 13 -25.47 23.46 -65.98
CA ILE A 13 -24.94 23.77 -64.64
C ILE A 13 -25.31 25.21 -64.22
N TRP A 14 -25.29 26.16 -65.16
CA TRP A 14 -25.72 27.54 -64.89
C TRP A 14 -27.22 27.64 -64.58
N TYR A 15 -28.09 26.87 -65.23
CA TYR A 15 -29.53 26.86 -64.94
C TYR A 15 -29.85 26.23 -63.57
N VAL A 16 -29.12 25.18 -63.16
CA VAL A 16 -29.29 24.53 -61.85
C VAL A 16 -28.75 25.40 -60.70
N ILE A 17 -27.62 26.08 -60.90
CA ILE A 17 -27.10 27.06 -59.93
C ILE A 17 -28.05 28.28 -59.82
N LYS A 18 -28.66 28.72 -60.93
CA LYS A 18 -29.59 29.85 -60.96
C LYS A 18 -30.93 29.54 -60.29
N THR A 19 -31.43 28.31 -60.35
CA THR A 19 -32.68 27.93 -59.65
C THR A 19 -32.50 27.69 -58.16
N MET A 20 -31.29 27.29 -57.71
CA MET A 20 -30.99 27.18 -56.27
C MET A 20 -30.60 28.52 -55.63
N ALA A 21 -30.21 29.54 -56.43
CA ALA A 21 -29.73 30.83 -55.93
C ALA A 21 -30.79 31.97 -55.85
N THR A 22 -32.08 31.73 -56.15
CA THR A 22 -33.12 32.79 -56.14
C THR A 22 -34.30 32.54 -55.20
N SER A 23 -34.03 32.25 -53.93
CA SER A 23 -34.89 32.55 -52.75
C SER A 23 -34.09 32.19 -51.49
N SER A 24 -33.66 33.06 -50.58
CA SER A 24 -34.12 34.38 -50.16
C SER A 24 -32.94 35.14 -49.54
N LYS A 25 -32.66 36.34 -50.05
CA LYS A 25 -31.78 37.41 -49.51
C LYS A 25 -32.69 38.27 -48.61
N GLN A 26 -32.36 38.70 -47.38
CA GLN A 26 -31.37 39.70 -46.91
C GLN A 26 -31.86 40.06 -45.46
N GLN A 27 -31.13 40.56 -44.44
CA GLN A 27 -29.85 41.26 -44.37
C GLN A 27 -29.38 41.34 -42.87
N VAL A 28 -28.19 40.78 -42.61
CA VAL A 28 -27.03 41.32 -41.87
C VAL A 28 -27.22 42.28 -40.68
N GLN A 29 -26.70 41.87 -39.51
CA GLN A 29 -25.86 42.72 -38.64
C GLN A 29 -24.88 41.84 -37.85
N GLU A 30 -23.59 42.17 -37.90
CA GLU A 30 -22.51 41.54 -37.11
C GLU A 30 -22.84 41.58 -35.62
N ASN A 31 -22.67 40.44 -34.92
CA ASN A 31 -22.34 40.41 -33.49
C ASN A 31 -21.92 39.01 -33.06
N ASN A 32 -20.79 38.96 -32.33
CA ASN A 32 -20.34 37.84 -31.52
C ASN A 32 -21.51 37.13 -30.84
N ARG A 33 -21.71 35.83 -31.10
CA ARG A 33 -22.66 35.00 -30.35
C ARG A 33 -21.99 33.73 -29.85
N LEU A 34 -21.99 33.60 -28.54
CA LEU A 34 -21.77 32.38 -27.79
C LEU A 34 -22.71 31.27 -28.29
N SER A 35 -22.19 30.05 -28.25
CA SER A 35 -22.87 28.78 -28.51
C SER A 35 -24.21 28.68 -27.75
N PRO A 36 -25.24 28.02 -28.32
CA PRO A 36 -26.54 27.90 -27.66
C PRO A 36 -26.44 26.93 -26.47
N ASP A 37 -26.88 27.40 -25.31
CA ASP A 37 -27.01 26.59 -24.09
C ASP A 37 -27.92 25.37 -24.33
N ASN A 38 -27.43 24.21 -23.89
CA ASN A 38 -28.17 22.95 -23.84
C ASN A 38 -29.33 23.06 -22.84
N GLU A 39 -30.53 23.38 -23.32
CA GLU A 39 -31.76 23.20 -22.54
C GLU A 39 -32.15 21.72 -22.50
N ILE A 40 -32.02 21.11 -21.33
CA ILE A 40 -32.36 19.70 -21.03
C ILE A 40 -33.87 19.58 -20.77
N GLN A 41 -34.64 18.95 -21.66
CA GLN A 41 -36.07 18.63 -21.45
C GLN A 41 -36.27 17.22 -20.90
N VAL A 42 -36.62 17.11 -19.62
CA VAL A 42 -36.79 15.83 -18.89
C VAL A 42 -38.16 15.20 -19.11
N THR A 43 -38.18 13.88 -19.35
CA THR A 43 -39.42 13.11 -19.52
C THR A 43 -39.80 12.42 -18.21
N MET A 44 -41.03 12.65 -17.75
CA MET A 44 -41.61 11.98 -16.59
C MET A 44 -42.01 10.55 -16.96
N THR A 45 -41.38 9.54 -16.35
CA THR A 45 -41.73 8.14 -16.58
C THR A 45 -42.98 7.78 -15.78
N THR A 46 -44.04 7.33 -16.47
CA THR A 46 -45.23 6.79 -15.82
C THR A 46 -45.02 5.30 -15.56
N SER A 47 -44.28 4.96 -14.50
CA SER A 47 -44.24 3.57 -14.03
C SER A 47 -45.41 3.35 -13.08
N GLN A 48 -46.42 2.61 -13.56
CA GLN A 48 -47.35 1.93 -12.65
C GLN A 48 -46.48 1.03 -11.75
N ARG A 49 -46.49 1.30 -10.43
CA ARG A 49 -46.15 0.25 -9.47
C ARG A 49 -47.19 -0.84 -9.70
N VAL A 50 -46.78 -1.91 -10.38
CA VAL A 50 -47.55 -3.14 -10.49
C VAL A 50 -47.63 -3.68 -9.05
N VAL A 51 -48.72 -3.37 -8.37
CA VAL A 51 -49.25 -4.28 -7.36
C VAL A 51 -49.67 -5.51 -8.15
N ALA A 52 -49.02 -6.64 -7.92
CA ALA A 52 -49.28 -7.87 -8.64
C ALA A 52 -50.75 -8.25 -8.47
N ASN A 53 -51.57 -7.98 -9.48
CA ASN A 53 -52.89 -8.58 -9.62
C ASN A 53 -52.71 -9.94 -10.31
N SER A 54 -52.51 -11.00 -9.54
CA SER A 54 -52.73 -12.36 -10.03
C SER A 54 -54.24 -12.63 -10.01
N THR A 55 -54.82 -12.80 -11.19
CA THR A 55 -56.17 -13.30 -11.36
C THR A 55 -56.13 -14.82 -11.39
N ARG A 56 -56.99 -15.44 -10.57
CA ARG A 56 -57.63 -16.77 -10.66
C ARG A 56 -57.27 -17.87 -9.64
N ASP A 57 -58.39 -18.31 -9.06
CA ASP A 57 -58.84 -19.64 -8.62
C ASP A 57 -58.50 -20.08 -7.19
N ASP A 58 -59.54 -19.86 -6.37
CA ASP A 58 -60.16 -20.69 -5.33
C ASP A 58 -59.34 -21.28 -4.18
N ASP A 59 -59.93 -21.07 -2.99
CA ASP A 59 -59.68 -21.68 -1.69
C ASP A 59 -58.34 -21.40 -1.02
N ASP A 60 -58.28 -20.27 -0.31
CA ASP A 60 -57.97 -20.31 1.12
C ASP A 60 -58.25 -18.94 1.78
N ASP A 61 -58.77 -19.02 3.00
CA ASP A 61 -59.28 -17.95 3.87
C ASP A 61 -58.14 -17.02 4.37
N LEU A 62 -57.44 -16.35 3.47
CA LEU A 62 -56.36 -15.40 3.79
C LEU A 62 -56.89 -13.98 3.81
N ALA A 63 -57.00 -13.42 5.03
CA ALA A 63 -57.27 -12.01 5.25
C ALA A 63 -56.30 -11.15 4.42
N THR A 64 -56.85 -10.42 3.45
CA THR A 64 -56.08 -9.42 2.68
C THR A 64 -55.82 -8.22 3.59
N PHE A 65 -54.66 -8.20 4.24
CA PHE A 65 -54.22 -7.02 4.99
C PHE A 65 -53.75 -5.95 4.00
N SER A 66 -54.60 -4.96 3.71
CA SER A 66 -54.14 -3.71 3.14
C SER A 66 -53.40 -2.92 4.23
N ILE A 67 -52.07 -2.99 4.24
CA ILE A 67 -51.26 -2.16 5.14
C ILE A 67 -51.30 -0.72 4.60
N SER A 68 -52.18 0.11 5.16
CA SER A 68 -52.16 1.56 4.96
C SER A 68 -51.11 2.16 5.90
N TYR A 69 -49.92 2.46 5.38
CA TYR A 69 -48.99 3.34 6.09
C TYR A 69 -49.42 4.79 5.84
N GLY A 70 -50.12 5.39 6.80
CA GLY A 70 -50.39 6.83 6.79
C GLY A 70 -51.47 7.23 7.78
N TYR A 71 -51.12 8.09 8.74
CA TYR A 71 -52.10 8.93 9.42
C TYR A 71 -52.89 9.72 8.35
N GLU A 72 -54.21 9.89 8.52
CA GLU A 72 -54.98 10.80 7.67
C GLU A 72 -54.32 12.18 7.67
N GLU A 73 -53.96 12.70 6.48
CA GLU A 73 -53.36 14.03 6.37
C GLU A 73 -54.33 15.08 6.93
N GLU A 74 -53.88 15.88 7.90
CA GLU A 74 -54.66 17.01 8.41
C GLU A 74 -55.04 17.95 7.25
N LYS A 75 -56.29 18.43 7.24
CA LYS A 75 -56.75 19.35 6.21
C LYS A 75 -56.26 20.77 6.50
N SER A 76 -55.34 21.25 5.66
CA SER A 76 -54.90 22.65 5.67
C SER A 76 -56.06 23.64 5.48
N THR A 77 -56.14 24.61 6.39
CA THR A 77 -57.03 25.77 6.25
C THR A 77 -56.38 26.90 5.44
N ASN A 78 -55.05 26.90 5.32
CA ASN A 78 -54.28 27.81 4.48
C ASN A 78 -54.56 27.55 2.99
N LYS A 79 -54.95 28.59 2.26
CA LYS A 79 -55.25 28.49 0.81
C LYS A 79 -54.18 29.13 -0.07
N THR A 80 -53.12 29.68 0.53
CA THR A 80 -52.01 30.28 -0.21
C THR A 80 -51.23 29.21 -0.96
N PRO A 81 -50.78 29.48 -2.20
CA PRO A 81 -49.92 28.55 -2.92
C PRO A 81 -48.59 28.42 -2.18
N GLY A 82 -48.07 27.19 -2.07
CA GLY A 82 -46.75 26.93 -1.53
C GLY A 82 -45.68 27.61 -2.39
N LYS A 83 -44.81 28.39 -1.75
CA LYS A 83 -43.72 29.11 -2.39
C LYS A 83 -42.40 28.70 -1.78
N TRP A 84 -41.36 28.67 -2.60
CA TRP A 84 -40.00 28.50 -2.13
C TRP A 84 -39.53 29.77 -1.44
N VAL A 85 -39.04 29.63 -0.21
CA VAL A 85 -38.41 30.70 0.57
C VAL A 85 -36.91 30.55 0.43
N LYS A 86 -36.25 31.54 -0.18
CA LYS A 86 -34.81 31.49 -0.43
C LYS A 86 -34.02 31.69 0.86
N SER A 87 -32.78 31.20 0.89
CA SER A 87 -31.86 31.54 1.98
C SER A 87 -31.69 33.07 2.08
N GLY A 88 -31.73 33.61 3.31
CA GLY A 88 -31.69 35.04 3.58
C GLY A 88 -33.05 35.75 3.57
N GLU A 89 -34.11 35.13 3.03
CA GLU A 89 -35.47 35.66 3.16
C GLU A 89 -36.01 35.38 4.57
N SER A 90 -36.46 36.43 5.27
CA SER A 90 -37.02 36.29 6.61
C SER A 90 -38.48 35.90 6.55
N ILE A 91 -38.85 34.82 7.24
CA ILE A 91 -40.25 34.42 7.47
C ILE A 91 -40.50 34.24 8.96
N THR A 92 -41.75 34.42 9.39
CA THR A 92 -42.15 34.21 10.78
C THR A 92 -43.24 33.16 10.86
N ILE A 93 -42.98 32.06 11.56
CA ILE A 93 -43.94 30.97 11.77
C ILE A 93 -44.21 30.86 13.28
N LYS A 94 -45.45 31.13 13.69
CA LYS A 94 -45.90 31.10 15.11
C LYS A 94 -44.97 31.83 16.10
N GLY A 95 -44.35 32.92 15.66
CA GLY A 95 -43.47 33.76 16.49
C GLY A 95 -41.98 33.42 16.43
N LEU A 96 -41.58 32.36 15.74
CA LEU A 96 -40.18 32.06 15.41
C LEU A 96 -39.80 32.74 14.10
N SER A 97 -38.68 33.46 14.07
CA SER A 97 -38.14 34.09 12.86
C SER A 97 -37.09 33.19 12.22
N PHE A 98 -37.22 32.96 10.92
CA PHE A 98 -36.34 32.09 10.15
C PHE A 98 -35.67 32.90 9.05
N THR A 99 -34.35 32.89 9.00
CA THR A 99 -33.55 33.49 7.92
C THR A 99 -32.78 32.45 7.11
N GLY A 100 -32.72 31.21 7.61
CA GLY A 100 -32.01 30.11 6.96
C GLY A 100 -32.61 29.66 5.61
N GLY A 101 -33.90 29.93 5.39
CA GLY A 101 -34.62 29.63 4.14
C GLY A 101 -34.48 28.17 3.67
N ASN A 102 -34.57 27.99 2.35
CA ASN A 102 -34.52 26.71 1.63
C ASN A 102 -35.67 25.77 1.96
N ILE A 103 -36.88 26.32 2.10
CA ILE A 103 -38.09 25.54 2.40
C ILE A 103 -39.25 25.98 1.51
N TYR A 104 -40.23 25.08 1.34
CA TYR A 104 -41.53 25.46 0.79
C TYR A 104 -42.46 25.88 1.93
N PHE A 105 -43.06 27.06 1.81
CA PHE A 105 -44.00 27.62 2.78
C PHE A 105 -45.33 27.99 2.12
N GLY A 106 -46.45 27.62 2.74
CA GLY A 106 -47.81 27.96 2.31
C GLY A 106 -48.82 26.85 2.62
N GLY A 107 -50.02 26.93 2.05
CA GLY A 107 -51.11 25.99 2.34
C GLY A 107 -51.43 25.00 1.21
N LYS A 108 -50.92 25.23 0.01
CA LYS A 108 -51.22 24.41 -1.18
C LYS A 108 -50.00 24.17 -2.05
N LEU A 109 -49.44 22.97 -1.94
CA LEU A 109 -48.45 22.45 -2.87
C LEU A 109 -48.73 20.97 -3.09
N SER A 110 -49.15 20.60 -4.30
CA SER A 110 -49.48 19.22 -4.61
C SER A 110 -48.23 18.36 -4.68
N SER A 111 -48.37 17.15 -4.12
CA SER A 111 -47.41 16.08 -4.34
C SER A 111 -47.34 15.71 -5.82
N LEU A 112 -46.15 15.43 -6.33
CA LEU A 112 -45.92 15.05 -7.74
C LEU A 112 -46.09 13.55 -7.98
N ASP A 113 -46.17 12.75 -6.92
CA ASP A 113 -46.59 11.35 -6.97
C ASP A 113 -48.09 11.18 -7.28
N GLY A 114 -48.87 12.26 -7.21
CA GLY A 114 -50.31 12.30 -7.47
C GLY A 114 -51.19 12.14 -6.22
N TYR A 115 -50.61 12.01 -5.02
CA TYR A 115 -51.35 11.74 -3.79
C TYR A 115 -50.99 12.72 -2.67
N GLY A 116 -51.99 13.52 -2.24
CA GLY A 116 -51.89 14.38 -1.07
C GLY A 116 -51.00 15.62 -1.25
N THR A 117 -50.48 16.10 -0.13
CA THR A 117 -49.65 17.32 -0.04
C THR A 117 -48.17 16.99 -0.17
N GLU A 118 -47.38 17.93 -0.71
CA GLU A 118 -45.92 17.85 -0.74
C GLU A 118 -45.35 17.62 0.67
N ALA A 119 -44.46 16.61 0.80
CA ALA A 119 -43.91 16.16 2.06
C ALA A 119 -43.15 17.24 2.82
N SER A 120 -42.46 18.13 2.11
CA SER A 120 -41.65 19.22 2.68
C SER A 120 -42.43 20.53 2.92
N LEU A 121 -43.73 20.61 2.60
CA LEU A 121 -44.47 21.86 2.68
C LEU A 121 -44.73 22.24 4.14
N VAL A 122 -44.17 23.38 4.55
CA VAL A 122 -44.42 23.98 5.87
C VAL A 122 -45.68 24.84 5.81
N ASP A 123 -46.68 24.44 6.60
CA ASP A 123 -47.96 25.12 6.73
C ASP A 123 -48.19 25.60 8.17
N ASP A 124 -48.29 26.91 8.34
CA ASP A 124 -48.49 27.57 9.63
C ASP A 124 -49.95 27.55 10.13
N SER A 125 -50.89 27.06 9.31
CA SER A 125 -52.28 26.88 9.71
C SER A 125 -52.53 25.60 10.51
N LEU A 126 -51.59 24.65 10.48
CA LEU A 126 -51.63 23.44 11.29
C LEU A 126 -51.34 23.76 12.76
N LYS A 127 -51.82 22.91 13.67
CA LYS A 127 -51.52 23.06 15.10
C LYS A 127 -50.03 22.78 15.32
N ILE A 128 -49.34 23.68 16.02
CA ILE A 128 -47.91 23.63 16.33
C ILE A 128 -47.76 23.88 17.83
N GLU A 129 -47.04 23.00 18.52
CA GLU A 129 -46.72 23.12 19.94
C GLU A 129 -45.20 23.20 20.11
N ASN A 130 -44.71 24.21 20.84
CA ASN A 130 -43.28 24.42 20.99
C ASN A 130 -42.63 23.26 21.76
N LYS A 131 -41.63 22.64 21.11
CA LYS A 131 -40.80 21.59 21.69
C LYS A 131 -39.32 21.81 21.36
N PRO A 132 -38.40 21.27 22.18
CA PRO A 132 -36.99 21.23 21.83
C PRO A 132 -36.74 20.52 20.51
N SER A 133 -35.67 20.86 19.79
CA SER A 133 -35.28 20.22 18.54
C SER A 133 -35.03 18.71 18.68
N ALA A 134 -34.69 18.22 19.87
CA ALA A 134 -34.45 16.79 20.13
C ALA A 134 -35.73 15.94 20.28
N PHE A 135 -36.92 16.56 20.33
CA PHE A 135 -38.17 15.80 20.48
C PHE A 135 -38.44 14.93 19.24
N GLU A 136 -38.86 13.69 19.47
CA GLU A 136 -39.27 12.73 18.46
C GLU A 136 -40.50 11.96 18.93
N ASP A 137 -41.29 11.46 17.98
CA ASP A 137 -42.43 10.59 18.23
C ASP A 137 -42.72 9.69 17.02
N GLU A 138 -43.78 8.90 17.11
CA GLU A 138 -44.20 7.94 16.08
C GLU A 138 -44.54 8.58 14.73
N SER A 139 -44.82 9.89 14.67
CA SER A 139 -45.18 10.59 13.43
C SER A 139 -44.02 10.73 12.44
N LEU A 140 -42.77 10.52 12.89
CA LEU A 140 -41.60 10.53 12.01
C LEU A 140 -41.58 9.32 11.05
N GLY A 141 -42.19 8.19 11.40
CA GLY A 141 -42.33 7.02 10.54
C GLY A 141 -41.08 6.65 9.71
N TYR A 142 -41.29 6.05 8.53
CA TYR A 142 -40.21 5.76 7.57
C TYR A 142 -40.07 6.85 6.49
N TRP A 143 -41.18 7.44 6.05
CA TRP A 143 -41.23 8.53 5.07
C TRP A 143 -42.08 9.68 5.60
N PRO A 144 -41.53 10.50 6.52
CA PRO A 144 -42.30 11.53 7.19
C PRO A 144 -42.75 12.63 6.22
N LYS A 145 -43.90 13.23 6.50
CA LYS A 145 -44.38 14.46 5.87
C LYS A 145 -44.65 15.50 6.95
N PHE A 146 -44.35 16.77 6.69
CA PHE A 146 -44.64 17.85 7.64
C PHE A 146 -46.13 17.88 8.07
N ILE A 147 -47.04 17.66 7.12
CA ILE A 147 -48.48 17.67 7.37
C ILE A 147 -48.94 16.51 8.29
N SER A 148 -48.20 15.40 8.31
CA SER A 148 -48.52 14.20 9.10
C SER A 148 -47.85 14.20 10.48
N LEU A 149 -46.97 15.16 10.77
CA LEU A 149 -46.35 15.29 12.08
C LEU A 149 -47.38 15.66 13.15
N THR A 150 -47.18 15.22 14.39
CA THR A 150 -47.94 15.74 15.54
C THR A 150 -47.68 17.24 15.75
N PRO A 151 -48.53 17.96 16.49
CA PRO A 151 -48.28 19.36 16.84
C PRO A 151 -46.91 19.60 17.48
N GLU A 152 -46.51 18.70 18.37
CA GLU A 152 -45.22 18.66 19.05
C GLU A 152 -44.07 18.41 18.06
N GLY A 153 -44.24 17.46 17.15
CA GLY A 153 -43.26 17.14 16.11
C GLY A 153 -43.05 18.29 15.13
N ARG A 154 -44.12 19.01 14.74
CA ARG A 154 -44.02 20.23 13.92
C ARG A 154 -43.23 21.31 14.65
N GLY A 155 -43.46 21.50 15.95
CA GLY A 155 -42.69 22.43 16.77
C GLY A 155 -41.21 22.08 16.87
N ALA A 156 -40.89 20.80 17.06
CA ALA A 156 -39.50 20.31 17.11
C ALA A 156 -38.77 20.45 15.76
N PHE A 157 -39.47 20.24 14.65
CA PHE A 157 -38.96 20.49 13.30
C PHE A 157 -38.66 21.97 13.09
N LEU A 158 -39.60 22.85 13.43
CA LEU A 158 -39.45 24.30 13.31
C LEU A 158 -38.36 24.85 14.24
N CYS A 159 -38.23 24.32 15.46
CA CYS A 159 -37.14 24.67 16.36
C CYS A 159 -35.77 24.41 15.72
N TRP A 160 -35.58 23.23 15.12
CA TRP A 160 -34.36 22.90 14.37
C TRP A 160 -34.19 23.74 13.09
N LEU A 161 -35.24 24.01 12.33
CA LEU A 161 -35.16 24.88 11.14
C LEU A 161 -34.75 26.32 11.48
N SER A 162 -35.06 26.79 12.70
CA SER A 162 -34.67 28.12 13.16
C SER A 162 -33.22 28.20 13.66
N SER A 163 -32.55 27.07 13.85
CA SER A 163 -31.14 27.02 14.23
C SER A 163 -30.21 27.04 13.02
N ASP A 164 -28.92 26.82 13.25
CA ASP A 164 -27.92 26.59 12.21
C ASP A 164 -28.07 25.24 11.47
N ARG A 165 -29.05 24.42 11.85
CA ARG A 165 -29.29 23.08 11.30
C ARG A 165 -28.03 22.19 11.33
N SER A 166 -27.25 22.28 12.41
CA SER A 166 -25.96 21.57 12.52
C SER A 166 -25.86 20.55 13.65
N ASP A 167 -26.97 20.31 14.35
CA ASP A 167 -27.07 19.29 15.40
C ASP A 167 -26.96 17.86 14.82
N PRO A 168 -25.89 17.09 15.10
CA PRO A 168 -25.67 15.75 14.55
C PRO A 168 -26.64 14.70 15.11
N ASP A 169 -27.21 14.94 16.28
CA ASP A 169 -28.11 14.01 16.98
C ASP A 169 -29.59 14.23 16.61
N LYS A 170 -29.86 15.14 15.66
CA LYS A 170 -31.22 15.42 15.18
C LYS A 170 -31.86 14.15 14.60
N PRO A 171 -33.11 13.80 14.98
CA PRO A 171 -33.81 12.69 14.37
C PRO A 171 -33.91 12.84 12.85
N LEU A 172 -33.41 11.84 12.12
CA LEU A 172 -33.20 11.92 10.67
C LEU A 172 -34.47 12.21 9.88
N GLY A 173 -35.64 11.81 10.37
CA GLY A 173 -36.91 12.08 9.69
C GLY A 173 -37.15 13.58 9.47
N TYR A 174 -36.76 14.43 10.41
CA TYR A 174 -36.80 15.89 10.24
C TYR A 174 -35.82 16.38 9.17
N VAL A 175 -34.60 15.84 9.17
CA VAL A 175 -33.58 16.16 8.15
C VAL A 175 -34.09 15.77 6.76
N PHE A 176 -34.77 14.62 6.66
CA PHE A 176 -35.40 14.17 5.42
C PHE A 176 -36.52 15.09 4.95
N ILE A 177 -37.42 15.57 5.83
CA ILE A 177 -38.46 16.55 5.43
C ILE A 177 -37.84 17.79 4.79
N TYR A 178 -36.74 18.32 5.37
CA TYR A 178 -36.03 19.45 4.80
C TYR A 178 -35.34 19.09 3.47
N PHE A 179 -34.65 17.94 3.43
CA PHE A 179 -34.01 17.43 2.23
C PHE A 179 -34.99 17.23 1.06
N TYR A 180 -36.22 16.77 1.32
CA TYR A 180 -37.26 16.60 0.29
C TYR A 180 -37.59 17.90 -0.43
N GLY A 181 -37.56 19.03 0.27
CA GLY A 181 -37.77 20.35 -0.32
C GLY A 181 -36.65 20.72 -1.28
N ILE A 182 -35.39 20.52 -0.86
CA ILE A 182 -34.23 20.73 -1.72
C ILE A 182 -34.29 19.81 -2.94
N GLU A 183 -34.60 18.53 -2.73
CA GLU A 183 -34.72 17.53 -3.78
C GLU A 183 -35.79 17.93 -4.82
N ARG A 184 -36.98 18.37 -4.38
CA ARG A 184 -38.00 18.90 -5.28
C ARG A 184 -37.53 20.14 -6.04
N ARG A 185 -36.85 21.06 -5.35
CA ARG A 185 -36.35 22.31 -5.93
C ARG A 185 -35.35 22.04 -7.05
N ILE A 186 -34.44 21.09 -6.83
CA ILE A 186 -33.42 20.70 -7.80
C ILE A 186 -34.01 19.84 -8.92
N ILE A 187 -34.82 18.84 -8.60
CA ILE A 187 -35.22 17.81 -9.57
C ILE A 187 -36.39 18.23 -10.43
N PHE A 188 -37.27 19.12 -9.95
CA PHE A 188 -38.48 19.49 -10.70
C PHE A 188 -38.52 20.99 -11.04
N ASP A 189 -38.26 21.85 -10.07
CA ASP A 189 -38.35 23.30 -10.26
C ASP A 189 -37.20 23.85 -11.13
N SER A 190 -36.01 23.27 -11.05
CA SER A 190 -34.86 23.68 -11.86
C SER A 190 -35.04 23.40 -13.35
N ILE A 191 -35.75 22.31 -13.70
CA ILE A 191 -36.07 21.94 -15.10
C ILE A 191 -37.03 22.97 -15.71
N LYS A 192 -37.89 23.58 -14.89
CA LYS A 192 -38.79 24.66 -15.30
C LYS A 192 -38.12 26.04 -15.26
N GLN A 193 -36.79 26.10 -15.22
CA GLN A 193 -35.97 27.32 -15.15
C GLN A 193 -36.29 28.26 -13.98
N SER A 194 -36.86 27.73 -12.90
CA SER A 194 -37.21 28.55 -11.73
C SER A 194 -36.08 28.64 -10.69
N VAL A 195 -34.91 28.06 -10.99
CA VAL A 195 -33.71 28.00 -10.13
C VAL A 195 -32.51 28.50 -10.92
N ASP A 196 -31.96 29.65 -10.52
CA ASP A 196 -30.74 30.21 -11.09
C ASP A 196 -29.48 29.44 -10.61
N ASP A 197 -28.34 29.67 -11.26
CA ASP A 197 -27.09 28.94 -10.95
C ASP A 197 -26.53 29.24 -9.56
N SER A 198 -26.76 30.45 -9.04
CA SER A 198 -26.33 30.81 -7.69
C SER A 198 -27.12 30.04 -6.64
N GLU A 199 -28.44 29.97 -6.80
CA GLU A 199 -29.32 29.16 -5.95
C GLU A 199 -28.98 27.67 -6.08
N PHE A 200 -28.78 27.18 -7.30
CA PHE A 200 -28.41 25.78 -7.55
C PHE A 200 -27.10 25.38 -6.83
N LYS A 201 -26.08 26.24 -6.93
CA LYS A 201 -24.80 26.05 -6.23
C LYS A 201 -24.95 26.11 -4.72
N ALA A 202 -25.71 27.07 -4.19
CA ALA A 202 -25.96 27.17 -2.74
C ALA A 202 -26.67 25.92 -2.20
N LEU A 203 -27.62 25.36 -2.94
CA LEU A 203 -28.29 24.11 -2.57
C LEU A 203 -27.37 22.89 -2.66
N PHE A 204 -26.46 22.87 -3.62
CA PHE A 204 -25.43 21.84 -3.72
C PHE A 204 -24.51 21.83 -2.49
N GLU A 205 -24.03 23.01 -2.09
CA GLU A 205 -23.21 23.20 -0.90
C GLU A 205 -23.97 22.84 0.38
N GLU A 206 -25.27 23.14 0.45
CA GLU A 206 -26.12 22.74 1.56
C GLU A 206 -26.27 21.21 1.65
N VAL A 207 -26.47 20.52 0.53
CA VAL A 207 -26.53 19.04 0.54
C VAL A 207 -25.18 18.44 0.95
N LEU A 208 -24.06 19.02 0.51
CA LEU A 208 -22.72 18.62 0.97
C LEU A 208 -22.56 18.82 2.48
N ARG A 209 -22.99 19.96 3.01
CA ARG A 209 -22.96 20.26 4.46
C ARG A 209 -23.79 19.24 5.24
N LEU A 210 -25.04 19.01 4.83
CA LEU A 210 -25.91 18.01 5.46
C LEU A 210 -25.28 16.61 5.41
N LYS A 211 -24.67 16.22 4.29
CA LYS A 211 -23.96 14.94 4.17
C LYS A 211 -22.76 14.87 5.13
N GLY A 212 -22.03 15.97 5.33
CA GLY A 212 -20.93 16.03 6.29
C GLY A 212 -21.37 15.76 7.73
N ILE A 213 -22.59 16.17 8.08
CA ILE A 213 -23.14 16.06 9.44
C ILE A 213 -23.86 14.71 9.63
N TYR A 214 -24.75 14.35 8.70
CA TYR A 214 -25.68 13.21 8.83
C TYR A 214 -25.25 12.00 7.98
N GLY A 215 -24.11 12.05 7.31
CA GLY A 215 -23.63 11.01 6.38
C GLY A 215 -23.17 9.70 7.03
N SER A 216 -23.11 9.64 8.37
CA SER A 216 -22.95 8.39 9.13
C SER A 216 -24.14 7.45 8.92
N SER A 217 -25.34 8.01 8.67
CA SER A 217 -26.52 7.25 8.27
C SER A 217 -26.37 6.76 6.83
N ARG A 218 -26.39 5.43 6.65
CA ARG A 218 -26.28 4.80 5.33
C ARG A 218 -27.38 5.27 4.38
N SER A 219 -28.61 5.42 4.86
CA SER A 219 -29.75 5.86 4.06
C SER A 219 -29.56 7.31 3.59
N PHE A 220 -29.27 8.23 4.52
CA PHE A 220 -29.09 9.64 4.16
C PHE A 220 -27.86 9.85 3.26
N SER A 221 -26.77 9.15 3.54
CA SER A 221 -25.56 9.15 2.71
C SER A 221 -25.87 8.72 1.27
N ASN A 222 -26.62 7.63 1.07
CA ASN A 222 -26.99 7.14 -0.26
C ASN A 222 -27.84 8.16 -1.04
N TYR A 223 -28.87 8.74 -0.42
CA TYR A 223 -29.76 9.68 -1.10
C TYR A 223 -29.08 11.02 -1.39
N SER A 224 -28.32 11.57 -0.43
CA SER A 224 -27.58 12.81 -0.63
C SER A 224 -26.53 12.68 -1.73
N ILE A 225 -25.75 11.58 -1.76
CA ILE A 225 -24.78 11.33 -2.85
C ILE A 225 -25.49 11.24 -4.20
N ARG A 226 -26.59 10.47 -4.31
CA ARG A 226 -27.35 10.36 -5.56
C ARG A 226 -27.88 11.70 -6.06
N LEU A 227 -28.39 12.55 -5.16
CA LEU A 227 -28.82 13.89 -5.53
C LEU A 227 -27.64 14.74 -6.01
N LEU A 228 -26.50 14.73 -5.30
CA LEU A 228 -25.29 15.45 -5.71
C LEU A 228 -24.78 14.99 -7.09
N GLU A 229 -24.80 13.69 -7.38
CA GLU A 229 -24.42 13.16 -8.70
C GLU A 229 -25.34 13.69 -9.79
N ILE A 230 -26.66 13.68 -9.55
CA ILE A 230 -27.63 14.23 -10.51
C ILE A 230 -27.45 15.73 -10.69
N MET A 231 -27.14 16.48 -9.63
CA MET A 231 -26.85 17.90 -9.73
C MET A 231 -25.65 18.17 -10.64
N CYS A 232 -24.58 17.38 -10.52
CA CYS A 232 -23.41 17.46 -11.40
C CYS A 232 -23.75 17.08 -12.85
N LEU A 233 -24.68 16.14 -13.08
CA LEU A 233 -25.14 15.77 -14.42
C LEU A 233 -26.04 16.82 -15.06
N LEU A 234 -26.90 17.47 -14.27
CA LEU A 234 -27.82 18.50 -14.74
C LEU A 234 -27.08 19.80 -15.10
N ARG A 235 -26.11 20.23 -14.28
CA ARG A 235 -25.36 21.48 -14.49
C ARG A 235 -23.86 21.33 -14.20
N PRO A 236 -23.12 20.58 -15.04
CA PRO A 236 -21.68 20.33 -14.83
C PRO A 236 -20.80 21.59 -14.87
N HIS A 237 -21.31 22.69 -15.43
CA HIS A 237 -20.63 23.99 -15.46
C HIS A 237 -20.81 24.82 -14.17
N VAL A 238 -21.80 24.46 -13.34
CA VAL A 238 -22.12 25.18 -12.09
C VAL A 238 -21.50 24.49 -10.89
N VAL A 239 -21.61 23.16 -10.83
CA VAL A 239 -21.19 22.34 -9.69
C VAL A 239 -20.37 21.14 -10.12
N SER A 240 -19.43 20.77 -9.28
CA SER A 240 -18.63 19.54 -9.40
C SER A 240 -18.20 19.11 -7.99
N TYR A 241 -17.97 17.81 -7.80
CA TYR A 241 -17.47 17.29 -6.53
C TYR A 241 -16.41 16.20 -6.78
N PRO A 242 -15.11 16.55 -6.72
CA PRO A 242 -14.02 15.62 -6.97
C PRO A 242 -14.01 14.42 -6.02
N ASP A 243 -14.51 14.60 -4.79
CA ASP A 243 -14.46 13.60 -3.72
C ASP A 243 -15.46 12.44 -3.89
N PHE A 244 -16.25 12.39 -4.98
CA PHE A 244 -16.99 11.17 -5.34
C PHE A 244 -16.05 9.96 -5.44
N GLU A 245 -14.77 10.17 -5.76
CA GLU A 245 -13.74 9.14 -5.87
C GLU A 245 -13.46 8.37 -4.57
N LYS A 246 -13.77 8.97 -3.41
CA LYS A 246 -13.60 8.36 -2.08
C LYS A 246 -14.83 7.57 -1.63
N THR A 247 -15.91 7.61 -2.39
CA THR A 247 -17.20 7.05 -1.99
C THR A 247 -17.32 5.59 -2.47
N ASN A 248 -17.56 4.66 -1.54
CA ASN A 248 -17.70 3.23 -1.81
C ASN A 248 -19.11 2.82 -2.30
N GLN A 249 -19.85 3.71 -2.97
CA GLN A 249 -21.17 3.35 -3.49
C GLN A 249 -20.98 2.33 -4.63
N ARG A 250 -21.92 1.39 -4.83
CA ARG A 250 -21.80 0.38 -5.91
C ARG A 250 -22.43 0.81 -7.24
N ASP A 251 -23.19 1.90 -7.22
CA ASP A 251 -24.03 2.34 -8.34
C ASP A 251 -24.00 3.86 -8.45
N SER A 252 -22.93 4.38 -9.05
CA SER A 252 -22.72 5.81 -9.31
C SER A 252 -23.22 6.15 -10.71
N LEU A 253 -24.19 7.06 -10.79
CA LEU A 253 -24.76 7.52 -12.07
C LEU A 253 -23.77 8.41 -12.81
N LEU A 254 -23.06 9.26 -12.07
CA LEU A 254 -22.04 10.15 -12.62
C LEU A 254 -20.87 9.35 -13.22
N PHE A 255 -20.43 8.28 -12.55
CA PHE A 255 -19.41 7.38 -13.09
C PHE A 255 -19.84 6.76 -14.42
N LYS A 256 -21.05 6.17 -14.47
CA LYS A 256 -21.57 5.54 -15.70
C LYS A 256 -21.63 6.53 -16.86
N TYR A 257 -22.10 7.76 -16.59
CA TYR A 257 -22.12 8.83 -17.60
C TYR A 257 -20.72 9.20 -18.11
N GLN A 258 -19.75 9.39 -17.22
CA GLN A 258 -18.38 9.74 -17.58
C GLN A 258 -17.71 8.63 -18.40
N LEU A 259 -17.93 7.38 -18.01
CA LEU A 259 -17.43 6.21 -18.73
C LEU A 259 -18.07 6.08 -20.12
N ALA A 260 -19.40 6.20 -20.21
CA ALA A 260 -20.13 6.19 -21.46
C ALA A 260 -19.68 7.31 -22.42
N THR A 261 -19.47 8.52 -21.90
CA THR A 261 -19.00 9.68 -22.68
C THR A 261 -17.60 9.43 -23.22
N ALA A 262 -16.67 8.94 -22.38
CA ALA A 262 -15.31 8.63 -22.82
C ALA A 262 -15.29 7.57 -23.94
N VAL A 263 -16.12 6.53 -23.82
CA VAL A 263 -16.24 5.47 -24.85
C VAL A 263 -16.92 5.98 -26.12
N ASN A 264 -17.95 6.81 -26.00
CA ASN A 264 -18.63 7.41 -27.15
C ASN A 264 -17.71 8.31 -27.98
N GLU A 265 -16.84 9.08 -27.30
CA GLU A 265 -15.86 9.96 -27.93
C GLU A 265 -14.57 9.24 -28.33
N GLU A 266 -14.50 7.92 -28.15
CA GLU A 266 -13.33 7.07 -28.38
C GLU A 266 -12.04 7.57 -27.68
N LYS A 267 -12.21 8.24 -26.54
CA LYS A 267 -11.09 8.74 -25.72
C LYS A 267 -10.49 7.61 -24.88
N PRO A 268 -9.17 7.63 -24.62
CA PRO A 268 -8.56 6.73 -23.65
C PRO A 268 -9.19 6.91 -22.26
N ILE A 269 -9.49 5.79 -21.60
CA ILE A 269 -9.99 5.78 -20.23
C ILE A 269 -8.83 6.14 -19.30
N SER A 270 -8.95 7.25 -18.56
CA SER A 270 -7.90 7.68 -17.64
C SER A 270 -7.68 6.71 -16.49
N ALA A 271 -6.54 6.81 -15.80
CA ALA A 271 -6.23 6.00 -14.63
C ALA A 271 -7.29 6.17 -13.51
N GLU A 272 -7.77 7.40 -13.29
CA GLU A 272 -8.86 7.72 -12.37
C GLU A 272 -10.16 6.98 -12.73
N LEU A 273 -10.55 7.04 -14.00
CA LEU A 273 -11.79 6.44 -14.47
C LEU A 273 -11.70 4.91 -14.46
N ALA A 274 -10.53 4.34 -14.76
CA ALA A 274 -10.25 2.92 -14.65
C ALA A 274 -10.29 2.43 -13.19
N LEU A 275 -9.70 3.18 -12.24
CA LEU A 275 -9.77 2.86 -10.81
C LEU A 275 -11.21 2.88 -10.29
N ARG A 276 -12.02 3.83 -10.77
CA ARG A 276 -13.46 3.86 -10.46
C ARG A 276 -14.16 2.65 -11.06
N TRP A 277 -13.87 2.32 -12.32
CA TRP A 277 -14.51 1.19 -12.99
C TRP A 277 -14.30 -0.12 -12.24
N ILE A 278 -13.08 -0.40 -11.76
CA ILE A 278 -12.82 -1.62 -11.00
C ILE A 278 -13.51 -1.64 -9.61
N ARG A 279 -13.75 -0.47 -9.00
CA ARG A 279 -14.48 -0.32 -7.73
C ARG A 279 -16.00 -0.49 -7.86
N PHE A 280 -16.57 -0.01 -8.96
CA PHE A 280 -18.02 -0.09 -9.23
C PHE A 280 -18.43 -1.36 -9.97
N TYR A 281 -17.50 -2.19 -10.42
CA TYR A 281 -17.81 -3.38 -11.18
C TYR A 281 -18.53 -4.44 -10.32
N PRO A 282 -19.76 -4.88 -10.68
CA PRO A 282 -20.58 -5.73 -9.81
C PRO A 282 -19.94 -7.06 -9.39
N ASP A 283 -19.21 -7.70 -10.30
CA ASP A 283 -18.62 -9.03 -10.03
C ASP A 283 -17.20 -8.94 -9.44
N ASN A 284 -16.68 -7.74 -9.16
CA ASN A 284 -15.36 -7.57 -8.58
C ASN A 284 -15.45 -7.03 -7.15
N ASN A 285 -15.05 -7.86 -6.20
CA ASN A 285 -14.87 -7.47 -4.82
C ASN A 285 -13.36 -7.40 -4.55
N LEU A 286 -12.83 -6.18 -4.40
CA LEU A 286 -11.42 -5.98 -4.04
C LEU A 286 -11.05 -6.83 -2.82
N LYS A 287 -9.86 -7.47 -2.86
CA LYS A 287 -9.35 -8.33 -1.78
C LYS A 287 -8.98 -7.53 -0.52
N LYS A 288 -8.76 -8.20 0.61
CA LYS A 288 -8.48 -7.57 1.92
C LYS A 288 -7.35 -6.52 1.86
N PRO A 289 -6.18 -6.76 1.23
CA PRO A 289 -5.11 -5.76 1.15
C PRO A 289 -5.51 -4.47 0.47
N ALA A 290 -6.18 -4.56 -0.69
CA ALA A 290 -6.69 -3.42 -1.42
C ALA A 290 -7.77 -2.62 -0.65
N ARG A 291 -8.54 -3.27 0.24
CA ARG A 291 -9.53 -2.58 1.09
C ARG A 291 -8.89 -1.87 2.28
N ARG A 292 -7.98 -2.55 2.99
CA ARG A 292 -7.29 -2.01 4.18
C ARG A 292 -6.34 -0.86 3.81
N CYS A 293 -5.66 -1.02 2.68
CA CYS A 293 -4.68 -0.08 2.14
C CYS A 293 -5.27 0.70 0.96
N GLY A 294 -6.49 1.23 1.12
CA GLY A 294 -7.25 1.82 0.02
C GLY A 294 -6.57 3.03 -0.63
N TYR A 295 -5.80 3.80 0.13
CA TYR A 295 -5.05 4.94 -0.37
C TYR A 295 -3.83 4.49 -1.19
N GLU A 296 -3.02 3.61 -0.61
CA GLU A 296 -1.81 3.03 -1.20
C GLU A 296 -2.16 2.27 -2.49
N PHE A 297 -3.23 1.45 -2.43
CA PHE A 297 -3.78 0.75 -3.59
C PHE A 297 -4.18 1.70 -4.71
N SER A 298 -4.81 2.84 -4.39
CA SER A 298 -5.22 3.82 -5.41
C SER A 298 -4.01 4.40 -6.15
N GLN A 299 -2.96 4.75 -5.41
CA GLN A 299 -1.74 5.33 -5.99
C GLN A 299 -1.00 4.29 -6.83
N MET A 300 -0.85 3.07 -6.31
CA MET A 300 -0.18 1.99 -7.02
C MET A 300 -0.93 1.60 -8.30
N PHE A 301 -2.26 1.47 -8.22
CA PHE A 301 -3.09 1.15 -9.38
C PHE A 301 -2.93 2.20 -10.49
N LYS A 302 -2.98 3.49 -10.15
CA LYS A 302 -2.81 4.57 -11.13
C LYS A 302 -1.43 4.54 -11.78
N ARG A 303 -0.37 4.28 -11.01
CA ARG A 303 1.01 4.19 -11.50
C ARG A 303 1.21 2.99 -12.43
N LEU A 304 0.80 1.79 -12.01
CA LEU A 304 0.90 0.57 -12.82
C LEU A 304 0.03 0.66 -14.08
N TYR A 305 -1.18 1.21 -13.97
CA TYR A 305 -2.05 1.45 -15.11
C TYR A 305 -1.40 2.36 -16.16
N SER A 306 -0.84 3.49 -15.71
CA SER A 306 -0.17 4.45 -16.60
C SER A 306 1.09 3.87 -17.21
N LYS A 307 1.87 3.09 -16.44
CA LYS A 307 3.06 2.37 -16.93
C LYS A 307 2.70 1.35 -18.02
N LYS A 308 1.58 0.64 -17.86
CA LYS A 308 1.16 -0.45 -18.77
C LYS A 308 0.39 0.04 -20.01
N TYR A 309 -0.43 1.07 -19.87
CA TYR A 309 -1.34 1.53 -20.92
C TYR A 309 -1.13 2.99 -21.37
N GLY A 310 -0.11 3.67 -20.85
CA GLY A 310 0.18 5.06 -21.19
C GLY A 310 -1.01 5.97 -20.84
N ASN A 311 -1.56 6.63 -21.87
CA ASN A 311 -2.73 7.52 -21.73
C ASN A 311 -4.04 6.79 -21.40
N GLY A 312 -4.07 5.46 -21.48
CA GLY A 312 -5.22 4.64 -21.09
C GLY A 312 -5.73 3.69 -22.17
N ILE A 313 -6.66 2.82 -21.78
CA ILE A 313 -7.29 1.86 -22.69
C ILE A 313 -8.38 2.56 -23.50
N VAL A 314 -8.38 2.36 -24.82
CA VAL A 314 -9.48 2.79 -25.69
C VAL A 314 -10.47 1.64 -25.83
N VAL A 315 -11.72 1.89 -25.47
CA VAL A 315 -12.81 0.90 -25.53
C VAL A 315 -13.76 1.30 -26.66
N LYS A 316 -14.11 0.34 -27.52
CA LYS A 316 -15.04 0.58 -28.62
C LYS A 316 -16.49 0.67 -28.10
N PRO A 317 -17.35 1.53 -28.68
CA PRO A 317 -18.77 1.59 -28.37
C PRO A 317 -19.47 0.23 -28.46
N ASN A 318 -20.23 -0.13 -27.42
CA ASN A 318 -21.04 -1.34 -27.37
C ASN A 318 -22.53 -1.06 -27.71
N LYS A 319 -23.34 -2.13 -27.78
CA LYS A 319 -24.76 -2.05 -28.15
C LYS A 319 -25.66 -1.59 -27.00
N THR A 320 -25.31 -1.90 -25.75
CA THR A 320 -26.09 -1.48 -24.58
C THR A 320 -26.08 0.05 -24.49
N ARG A 321 -27.22 0.65 -24.17
CA ARG A 321 -27.38 2.11 -24.05
C ARG A 321 -27.50 2.53 -22.61
N LEU A 322 -26.88 3.65 -22.27
CA LEU A 322 -26.94 4.20 -20.94
C LEU A 322 -28.36 4.65 -20.61
N LYS A 323 -28.80 4.31 -19.40
CA LYS A 323 -30.03 4.83 -18.81
C LYS A 323 -29.70 5.43 -17.45
N ILE A 324 -29.90 6.73 -17.29
CA ILE A 324 -29.81 7.39 -15.98
C ILE A 324 -31.21 7.62 -15.45
N GLU A 325 -31.56 6.80 -14.47
CA GLU A 325 -32.80 6.88 -13.70
C GLU A 325 -32.46 7.35 -12.28
N TYR A 326 -33.13 8.40 -11.85
CA TYR A 326 -33.01 8.92 -10.50
C TYR A 326 -34.27 8.62 -9.70
N PHE A 327 -34.08 8.04 -8.52
CA PHE A 327 -35.15 7.75 -7.57
C PHE A 327 -34.98 8.65 -6.34
N PRO A 328 -35.90 9.61 -6.11
CA PRO A 328 -35.83 10.55 -5.01
C PRO A 328 -36.03 9.87 -3.65
N ALA A 329 -35.56 10.52 -2.59
CA ALA A 329 -35.88 10.18 -1.20
C ALA A 329 -37.31 10.59 -0.83
N SER A 330 -37.77 11.71 -1.38
CA SER A 330 -39.10 12.27 -1.10
C SER A 330 -40.20 11.34 -1.58
N PRO A 331 -41.17 10.98 -0.71
CA PRO A 331 -42.34 10.22 -1.12
C PRO A 331 -43.24 11.03 -2.05
N SER A 332 -43.08 12.36 -2.09
CA SER A 332 -43.87 13.24 -2.94
C SER A 332 -43.36 13.36 -4.37
N LEU A 333 -42.22 12.75 -4.69
CA LEU A 333 -41.60 12.81 -6.01
C LEU A 333 -41.61 11.44 -6.68
N ARG A 334 -41.75 11.43 -8.01
CA ARG A 334 -41.58 10.22 -8.83
C ARG A 334 -40.15 10.14 -9.36
N GLY A 335 -39.73 8.93 -9.70
CA GLY A 335 -38.46 8.73 -10.39
C GLY A 335 -38.45 9.47 -11.72
N ILE A 336 -37.31 10.10 -12.06
CA ILE A 336 -37.11 10.80 -13.33
C ILE A 336 -36.08 10.07 -14.17
N THR A 337 -36.26 10.11 -15.49
CA THR A 337 -35.24 9.66 -16.45
C THR A 337 -34.63 10.88 -17.08
N LEU A 338 -33.31 11.06 -16.97
CA LEU A 338 -32.65 12.15 -17.66
C LEU A 338 -32.63 11.87 -19.17
N PRO A 339 -32.99 12.86 -20.01
CA PRO A 339 -32.95 12.72 -21.46
C PRO A 339 -31.48 12.61 -21.85
N GLN A 340 -31.07 11.44 -22.33
CA GLN A 340 -29.69 11.19 -22.70
C GLN A 340 -29.54 11.10 -24.21
N GLN A 341 -28.41 11.60 -24.70
CA GLN A 341 -27.92 11.22 -26.03
C GLN A 341 -27.79 9.70 -26.07
N ASP A 342 -28.05 9.09 -27.22
CA ASP A 342 -27.99 7.63 -27.43
C ASP A 342 -26.54 7.10 -27.33
N ILE A 343 -25.99 7.09 -26.11
CA ILE A 343 -24.58 6.75 -25.83
C ILE A 343 -24.43 5.31 -25.30
N PRO A 344 -23.31 4.64 -25.63
CA PRO A 344 -23.03 3.28 -25.16
C PRO A 344 -22.85 3.22 -23.64
N ASP A 345 -23.36 2.15 -23.01
CA ASP A 345 -23.05 1.82 -21.60
C ASP A 345 -22.05 0.68 -21.51
N PRO A 346 -20.76 0.97 -21.33
CA PRO A 346 -19.71 -0.02 -21.21
C PRO A 346 -19.56 -0.58 -19.78
N SER A 347 -20.32 -0.13 -18.78
CA SER A 347 -20.01 -0.37 -17.36
C SER A 347 -19.86 -1.85 -16.98
N ASN A 348 -20.57 -2.73 -17.70
CA ASN A 348 -20.62 -4.17 -17.45
C ASN A 348 -19.75 -5.00 -18.44
N LEU A 349 -18.87 -4.37 -19.22
CA LEU A 349 -18.01 -5.09 -20.18
C LEU A 349 -16.88 -5.85 -19.48
N LYS A 350 -16.87 -7.19 -19.61
CA LYS A 350 -15.84 -8.07 -19.02
C LYS A 350 -14.45 -7.86 -19.62
N GLY A 351 -14.33 -7.66 -20.94
CA GLY A 351 -13.04 -7.60 -21.63
C GLY A 351 -12.09 -6.52 -21.09
N PRO A 352 -12.51 -5.24 -21.06
CA PRO A 352 -11.73 -4.17 -20.45
C PRO A 352 -11.52 -4.38 -18.95
N VAL A 353 -12.55 -4.82 -18.23
CA VAL A 353 -12.49 -5.00 -16.77
C VAL A 353 -11.49 -6.08 -16.37
N ASN A 354 -11.38 -7.19 -17.09
CA ASN A 354 -10.39 -8.24 -16.81
C ASN A 354 -8.95 -7.69 -16.88
N LYS A 355 -8.69 -6.70 -17.75
CA LYS A 355 -7.39 -6.02 -17.80
C LYS A 355 -7.14 -5.16 -16.56
N LEU A 356 -8.18 -4.59 -15.98
CA LEU A 356 -8.13 -3.81 -14.75
C LEU A 356 -7.99 -4.72 -13.52
N ILE A 357 -8.70 -5.85 -13.49
CA ILE A 357 -8.57 -6.89 -12.45
C ILE A 357 -7.13 -7.36 -12.37
N ALA A 358 -6.46 -7.64 -13.50
CA ALA A 358 -5.06 -8.05 -13.49
C ALA A 358 -4.13 -7.02 -12.82
N ILE A 359 -4.37 -5.71 -13.02
CA ILE A 359 -3.59 -4.66 -12.32
C ILE A 359 -3.96 -4.63 -10.84
N ALA A 360 -5.24 -4.76 -10.50
CA ALA A 360 -5.70 -4.76 -9.12
C ALA A 360 -5.13 -5.97 -8.33
N ASP A 361 -5.01 -7.13 -8.95
CA ASP A 361 -4.39 -8.32 -8.35
C ASP A 361 -2.89 -8.11 -8.12
N GLU A 362 -2.17 -7.54 -9.08
CA GLU A 362 -0.76 -7.16 -8.93
C GLU A 362 -0.56 -6.17 -7.77
N CYS A 363 -1.38 -5.10 -7.70
CA CYS A 363 -1.36 -4.17 -6.58
C CYS A 363 -1.66 -4.86 -5.24
N THR A 364 -2.57 -5.83 -5.24
CA THR A 364 -2.96 -6.53 -4.01
C THR A 364 -1.82 -7.41 -3.50
N ALA A 365 -1.13 -8.12 -4.40
CA ALA A 365 -0.01 -8.98 -4.05
C ALA A 365 1.13 -8.19 -3.43
N GLU A 366 1.51 -7.06 -4.05
CA GLU A 366 2.58 -6.19 -3.57
C GLU A 366 2.23 -5.51 -2.23
N LEU A 367 0.96 -5.23 -1.98
CA LEU A 367 0.50 -4.63 -0.72
C LEU A 367 0.18 -5.66 0.37
N ASP A 368 0.34 -6.97 0.13
CA ASP A 368 -0.10 -7.99 1.08
C ASP A 368 0.66 -7.93 2.41
N ALA A 369 2.00 -7.84 2.35
CA ALA A 369 2.83 -7.77 3.55
C ALA A 369 2.54 -6.51 4.38
N TYR A 370 2.45 -5.35 3.72
CA TYR A 370 2.04 -4.08 4.34
C TYR A 370 0.65 -4.16 4.99
N SER A 371 -0.30 -4.75 4.27
CA SER A 371 -1.66 -4.97 4.77
C SER A 371 -1.70 -5.88 5.99
N ARG A 372 -0.90 -6.96 6.01
CA ARG A 372 -0.81 -7.88 7.17
C ARG A 372 -0.27 -7.15 8.40
N TYR A 373 0.74 -6.28 8.22
CA TYR A 373 1.27 -5.45 9.30
C TYR A 373 0.19 -4.54 9.90
N LEU A 374 -0.52 -3.78 9.05
CA LEU A 374 -1.62 -2.89 9.47
C LEU A 374 -2.85 -3.63 10.03
N ALA A 375 -2.88 -4.96 9.99
CA ALA A 375 -3.94 -5.73 10.63
C ALA A 375 -3.77 -5.80 12.16
N LYS A 376 -2.57 -5.51 12.68
CA LYS A 376 -2.27 -5.56 14.11
C LYS A 376 -2.93 -4.38 14.84
N PRO A 377 -3.41 -4.55 16.09
CA PRO A 377 -4.16 -3.52 16.82
C PRO A 377 -3.38 -2.21 17.04
N ASP A 378 -2.07 -2.30 17.25
CA ASP A 378 -1.20 -1.17 17.60
C ASP A 378 -0.36 -0.67 16.41
N ALA A 379 -0.59 -1.19 15.20
CA ALA A 379 0.17 -0.81 14.02
C ALA A 379 -0.31 0.53 13.43
N SER A 380 0.65 1.42 13.17
CA SER A 380 0.46 2.67 12.46
C SER A 380 1.06 2.62 11.05
N ARG A 381 0.52 3.44 10.15
CA ARG A 381 1.10 3.67 8.81
C ARG A 381 2.44 4.39 8.86
N THR A 382 2.75 5.03 9.98
CA THR A 382 3.98 5.80 10.20
C THR A 382 5.10 4.96 10.78
N ASP A 383 4.82 3.75 11.28
CA ASP A 383 5.82 2.88 11.89
C ASP A 383 6.91 2.53 10.87
N ILE A 384 8.15 2.43 11.34
CA ILE A 384 9.26 2.14 10.43
C ILE A 384 9.09 0.78 9.75
N GLU A 385 8.58 -0.23 10.48
CA GLU A 385 8.27 -1.55 9.92
C GLU A 385 7.20 -1.45 8.82
N ALA A 386 6.19 -0.60 8.99
CA ALA A 386 5.18 -0.37 7.96
C ALA A 386 5.81 0.28 6.71
N VAL A 387 6.64 1.30 6.90
CA VAL A 387 7.33 2.00 5.80
C VAL A 387 8.25 1.06 5.03
N LEU A 388 8.92 0.15 5.73
CA LEU A 388 9.81 -0.85 5.13
C LEU A 388 9.06 -1.85 4.23
N LEU A 389 7.82 -2.17 4.59
CA LEU A 389 6.96 -3.09 3.84
C LEU A 389 6.25 -2.41 2.65
N LEU A 390 6.33 -1.09 2.49
CA LEU A 390 5.74 -0.42 1.33
C LEU A 390 6.51 -0.75 0.03
N PRO A 391 5.80 -1.03 -1.09
CA PRO A 391 6.43 -1.20 -2.40
C PRO A 391 7.28 0.03 -2.82
N ASP A 392 8.34 -0.19 -3.60
CA ASP A 392 9.23 0.89 -4.04
C ASP A 392 8.52 1.90 -4.94
N GLU A 393 7.53 1.43 -5.70
CA GLU A 393 6.63 2.28 -6.48
C GLU A 393 5.94 3.32 -5.62
N LEU A 394 5.81 3.12 -4.30
CA LEU A 394 5.18 4.01 -3.32
C LEU A 394 6.18 4.63 -2.33
N SER A 395 7.47 4.62 -2.66
CA SER A 395 8.53 5.16 -1.79
C SER A 395 8.34 6.63 -1.40
N ASP A 396 7.67 7.43 -2.23
CA ASP A 396 7.28 8.83 -1.95
C ASP A 396 6.13 8.96 -0.93
N LEU A 397 5.31 7.91 -0.77
CA LEU A 397 4.33 7.84 0.32
C LEU A 397 5.00 7.40 1.63
N GLY A 398 6.05 6.58 1.52
CA GLY A 398 6.92 6.15 2.61
C GLY A 398 7.92 7.20 3.08
N THR A 399 8.04 8.36 2.41
CA THR A 399 8.71 9.56 2.96
C THR A 399 7.86 10.23 4.05
N THR A 400 7.45 9.44 5.03
CA THR A 400 7.10 9.93 6.36
C THR A 400 8.32 10.62 6.99
N PRO A 401 8.11 11.55 7.95
CA PRO A 401 9.20 12.29 8.60
C PRO A 401 10.38 11.42 9.05
N GLY A 402 10.10 10.22 9.59
CA GLY A 402 11.11 9.31 10.14
C GLY A 402 12.19 8.84 9.16
N LEU A 403 11.83 8.39 7.94
CA LEU A 403 12.85 7.97 6.95
C LEU A 403 13.66 9.15 6.42
N GLY A 404 13.03 10.33 6.30
CA GLY A 404 13.72 11.56 5.92
C GLY A 404 14.72 12.05 6.98
N GLU A 405 14.36 11.95 8.25
CA GLU A 405 15.26 12.25 9.38
C GLU A 405 16.41 11.25 9.48
N PHE A 406 16.12 9.96 9.32
CA PHE A 406 17.15 8.91 9.24
C PHE A 406 18.15 9.18 8.12
N LYS A 407 17.68 9.53 6.90
CA LYS A 407 18.57 9.87 5.78
C LYS A 407 19.47 11.07 6.10
N LYS A 408 18.90 12.15 6.65
CA LYS A 408 19.70 13.34 7.04
C LYS A 408 20.77 13.01 8.07
N TRP A 409 20.42 12.20 9.07
CA TRP A 409 21.37 11.76 10.09
C TRP A 409 22.43 10.83 9.51
N ALA A 410 22.05 9.88 8.64
CA ALA A 410 22.98 8.99 7.98
C ALA A 410 23.98 9.76 7.09
N ASP A 411 23.51 10.74 6.32
CA ASP A 411 24.36 11.62 5.50
C ASP A 411 25.35 12.41 6.37
N ASP A 412 24.89 12.99 7.49
CA ASP A 412 25.75 13.71 8.44
C ASP A 412 26.78 12.78 9.09
N ALA A 413 26.38 11.57 9.49
CA ALA A 413 27.29 10.57 10.06
C ALA A 413 28.35 10.12 9.05
N ILE A 414 27.98 9.91 7.78
CA ILE A 414 28.90 9.58 6.70
C ILE A 414 29.92 10.71 6.49
N LEU A 415 29.46 11.96 6.47
CA LEU A 415 30.31 13.14 6.25
C LEU A 415 31.24 13.47 7.43
N THR A 416 30.75 13.37 8.66
CA THR A 416 31.48 13.85 9.86
C THR A 416 32.24 12.75 10.60
N LYS A 417 31.69 11.53 10.65
CA LYS A 417 32.22 10.39 11.43
C LYS A 417 32.72 9.25 10.53
N LYS A 418 32.87 9.46 9.21
CA LYS A 418 33.15 8.38 8.22
C LYS A 418 32.15 7.23 8.29
N GLY A 419 30.90 7.53 8.66
CA GLY A 419 29.82 6.57 8.79
C GLY A 419 29.80 5.79 10.11
N LEU A 420 30.80 5.96 10.98
CA LEU A 420 30.89 5.25 12.26
C LEU A 420 29.87 5.80 13.26
N VAL A 421 28.94 4.94 13.68
CA VAL A 421 27.85 5.25 14.61
C VAL A 421 27.70 4.13 15.64
N ASP A 422 27.09 4.45 16.77
CA ASP A 422 26.71 3.43 17.75
C ASP A 422 25.33 2.84 17.38
N VAL A 423 25.10 1.57 17.74
CA VAL A 423 23.85 0.86 17.39
C VAL A 423 22.63 1.50 18.04
N ASP A 424 22.79 2.13 19.20
CA ASP A 424 21.74 2.88 19.90
C ASP A 424 21.34 4.18 19.16
N GLU A 425 22.31 4.91 18.61
CA GLU A 425 22.07 6.08 17.75
C GLU A 425 21.24 5.68 16.54
N PHE A 426 21.60 4.57 15.88
CA PHE A 426 20.83 4.01 14.76
C PHE A 426 19.43 3.58 15.19
N TRP A 427 19.32 2.87 16.31
CA TRP A 427 18.07 2.27 16.77
C TRP A 427 17.01 3.30 17.16
N THR A 428 17.44 4.51 17.56
CA THR A 428 16.53 5.63 17.87
C THR A 428 15.56 5.94 16.74
N TYR A 429 15.97 5.74 15.48
CA TYR A 429 15.13 5.96 14.29
C TYR A 429 14.12 4.83 14.02
N THR A 430 14.17 3.75 14.80
CA THR A 430 13.15 2.69 14.75
C THR A 430 11.94 2.98 15.63
N GLU A 431 12.00 4.05 16.44
CA GLU A 431 10.99 4.45 17.44
C GLU A 431 10.62 3.33 18.44
N SER A 432 11.47 2.30 18.53
CA SER A 432 11.30 1.13 19.38
C SER A 432 12.33 1.10 20.51
N PRO A 433 12.03 0.49 21.67
CA PRO A 433 13.00 0.36 22.74
C PRO A 433 14.20 -0.46 22.28
N LEU A 434 15.41 -0.05 22.69
CA LEU A 434 16.64 -0.76 22.36
C LEU A 434 16.57 -2.19 22.94
N PRO A 435 16.71 -3.24 22.11
CA PRO A 435 16.66 -4.61 22.57
C PRO A 435 17.92 -4.95 23.39
N PHE A 436 17.78 -5.84 24.36
CA PHE A 436 18.92 -6.31 25.16
C PHE A 436 19.95 -7.09 24.31
N LYS A 437 19.50 -7.74 23.23
CA LYS A 437 20.34 -8.46 22.25
C LYS A 437 19.76 -8.28 20.85
N ILE A 438 20.63 -8.17 19.85
CA ILE A 438 20.25 -8.17 18.44
C ILE A 438 20.13 -9.63 17.99
N ASN A 439 18.90 -10.12 17.79
CA ASN A 439 18.66 -11.43 17.19
C ASN A 439 18.47 -11.26 15.67
N LYS A 440 18.05 -12.34 14.99
CA LYS A 440 17.82 -12.34 13.53
C LYS A 440 16.82 -11.26 13.11
N LYS A 441 15.70 -11.12 13.84
CA LYS A 441 14.65 -10.12 13.54
C LYS A 441 15.19 -8.69 13.60
N GLU A 442 15.94 -8.35 14.63
CA GLU A 442 16.51 -7.01 14.81
C GLU A 442 17.62 -6.74 13.78
N ALA A 443 18.43 -7.75 13.44
CA ALA A 443 19.45 -7.64 12.40
C ALA A 443 18.82 -7.41 11.01
N ASP A 444 17.75 -8.14 10.68
CA ASP A 444 16.99 -7.98 9.45
C ASP A 444 16.36 -6.58 9.38
N LEU A 445 15.85 -6.06 10.50
CA LEU A 445 15.31 -4.70 10.59
C LEU A 445 16.36 -3.63 10.28
N ILE A 446 17.56 -3.72 10.87
CA ILE A 446 18.67 -2.78 10.62
C ILE A 446 19.05 -2.81 9.13
N GLN A 447 19.19 -4.01 8.56
CA GLN A 447 19.55 -4.20 7.15
C GLN A 447 18.50 -3.63 6.21
N ASN A 448 17.23 -3.96 6.45
CA ASN A 448 16.13 -3.48 5.62
C ASN A 448 15.99 -1.97 5.72
N LEU A 449 16.14 -1.37 6.92
CA LEU A 449 16.06 0.08 7.12
C LEU A 449 17.14 0.81 6.33
N ALA A 450 18.39 0.40 6.48
CA ALA A 450 19.49 1.00 5.75
C ALA A 450 19.31 0.83 4.24
N GLN A 451 18.98 -0.38 3.78
CA GLN A 451 18.77 -0.67 2.36
C GLN A 451 17.63 0.15 1.76
N LYS A 452 16.48 0.25 2.44
CA LYS A 452 15.33 1.04 2.01
C LYS A 452 15.66 2.54 1.96
N ALA A 453 16.49 3.00 2.89
CA ALA A 453 16.98 4.37 2.90
C ALA A 453 18.01 4.67 1.79
N GLY A 454 18.64 3.63 1.23
CA GLY A 454 19.64 3.73 0.17
C GLY A 454 21.09 3.71 0.68
N TYR A 455 21.32 3.15 1.88
CA TYR A 455 22.65 3.00 2.48
C TYR A 455 23.00 1.52 2.66
N GLY A 456 24.31 1.25 2.68
CA GLY A 456 24.85 -0.02 3.15
C GLY A 456 25.33 0.10 4.59
N ILE A 457 25.50 -1.05 5.24
CA ILE A 457 25.98 -1.14 6.62
C ILE A 457 27.17 -2.08 6.75
N ALA A 458 28.01 -1.85 7.75
CA ALA A 458 28.96 -2.83 8.26
C ALA A 458 28.87 -2.94 9.80
N PRO A 459 28.76 -4.15 10.36
CA PRO A 459 28.72 -5.41 9.66
C PRO A 459 27.33 -5.65 9.05
N ASP A 460 27.30 -6.33 7.92
CA ASP A 460 26.08 -6.83 7.28
C ASP A 460 26.15 -8.35 7.36
N THR A 461 25.18 -9.00 8.01
CA THR A 461 25.25 -10.46 8.21
C THR A 461 25.20 -11.23 6.89
N ARG A 462 24.65 -10.63 5.83
CA ARG A 462 24.53 -11.25 4.50
C ARG A 462 25.87 -11.33 3.76
N TYR A 463 26.79 -10.39 4.04
CA TYR A 463 28.01 -10.23 3.24
C TYR A 463 29.31 -10.28 4.05
N HIS A 464 29.27 -9.90 5.33
CA HIS A 464 30.46 -9.75 6.16
C HIS A 464 30.67 -10.92 7.15
N HIS A 465 29.70 -11.85 7.23
CA HIS A 465 29.70 -12.97 8.18
C HIS A 465 30.00 -12.54 9.63
N ALA A 466 29.51 -11.36 10.01
CA ALA A 466 29.74 -10.73 11.31
C ALA A 466 28.42 -10.24 11.90
N LYS A 467 28.24 -10.44 13.21
CA LYS A 467 27.01 -10.08 13.93
C LYS A 467 27.16 -8.71 14.61
N THR A 468 26.09 -7.95 14.60
CA THR A 468 25.95 -6.68 15.33
C THR A 468 25.59 -6.97 16.79
N SER A 469 26.14 -6.20 17.74
CA SER A 469 25.78 -6.23 19.16
C SER A 469 24.99 -4.99 19.53
N ALA A 470 24.11 -5.05 20.53
CA ALA A 470 23.27 -3.93 20.95
C ALA A 470 24.08 -2.75 21.52
N ASP A 471 25.22 -3.04 22.15
CA ASP A 471 26.22 -2.09 22.66
C ASP A 471 27.38 -1.86 21.66
N GLY A 472 27.23 -2.34 20.44
CA GLY A 472 28.26 -2.30 19.40
C GLY A 472 28.20 -1.05 18.52
N LYS A 473 29.09 -1.03 17.53
CA LYS A 473 29.15 0.00 16.49
C LYS A 473 28.62 -0.51 15.16
N LEU A 474 28.22 0.43 14.30
CA LEU A 474 27.87 0.23 12.90
C LEU A 474 28.63 1.25 12.05
N VAL A 475 28.86 0.91 10.78
CA VAL A 475 29.37 1.86 9.79
C VAL A 475 28.41 1.95 8.62
N LEU A 476 27.87 3.14 8.38
CA LEU A 476 27.02 3.45 7.23
C LEU A 476 27.87 3.88 6.03
N PHE A 477 27.47 3.49 4.83
CA PHE A 477 28.10 3.94 3.59
C PHE A 477 27.06 4.21 2.48
N PRO A 478 27.35 5.13 1.55
CA PRO A 478 26.38 5.55 0.54
C PRO A 478 26.10 4.46 -0.50
N GLU A 479 24.92 4.53 -1.14
CA GLU A 479 24.45 3.65 -2.25
C GLU A 479 24.23 2.17 -1.87
N GLY A 480 24.88 1.69 -0.81
CA GLY A 480 24.77 0.32 -0.33
C GLY A 480 25.18 -0.71 -1.37
N HIS A 481 24.77 -1.97 -1.14
CA HIS A 481 25.08 -3.08 -2.03
C HIS A 481 24.17 -3.13 -3.28
N GLY A 482 22.96 -2.57 -3.21
CA GLY A 482 21.94 -2.71 -4.24
C GLY A 482 21.13 -4.02 -4.14
N LYS A 483 20.05 -4.16 -4.93
CA LYS A 483 19.09 -5.28 -4.80
C LYS A 483 19.63 -6.66 -5.20
N TYR A 484 20.61 -6.72 -6.10
CA TYR A 484 21.10 -7.97 -6.69
C TYR A 484 22.61 -8.11 -6.50
N PHE A 485 23.11 -7.67 -5.34
CA PHE A 485 24.51 -7.80 -5.02
C PHE A 485 24.88 -9.25 -4.73
N GLU A 486 25.85 -9.76 -5.48
CA GLU A 486 26.48 -11.04 -5.23
C GLU A 486 27.96 -10.80 -4.93
N PRO A 487 28.45 -11.19 -3.74
CA PRO A 487 29.85 -11.00 -3.39
C PRO A 487 30.76 -11.87 -4.27
N SER A 488 31.78 -11.26 -4.88
CA SER A 488 32.78 -12.02 -5.63
C SER A 488 33.67 -12.85 -4.70
N LYS A 489 34.37 -13.84 -5.28
CA LYS A 489 35.41 -14.58 -4.56
C LYS A 489 36.48 -13.64 -3.98
N ALA A 490 36.90 -12.63 -4.74
CA ALA A 490 37.88 -11.63 -4.30
C ALA A 490 37.38 -10.82 -3.10
N TYR A 491 36.09 -10.50 -3.05
CA TYR A 491 35.48 -9.79 -1.93
C TYR A 491 35.55 -10.59 -0.62
N SER A 492 35.17 -11.86 -0.65
CA SER A 492 35.24 -12.73 0.53
C SER A 492 36.67 -12.92 1.03
N GLU A 493 37.61 -13.05 0.10
CA GLU A 493 39.04 -13.18 0.40
C GLU A 493 39.62 -11.91 1.03
N MET A 494 39.32 -10.76 0.45
CA MET A 494 39.73 -9.47 1.00
C MET A 494 39.12 -9.26 2.39
N GLY A 495 37.85 -9.59 2.59
CA GLY A 495 37.19 -9.55 3.90
C GLY A 495 37.92 -10.36 4.98
N MET A 496 38.50 -11.50 4.60
CA MET A 496 39.34 -12.31 5.50
C MET A 496 40.68 -11.66 5.81
N VAL A 497 41.37 -11.11 4.80
CA VAL A 497 42.61 -10.35 4.97
C VAL A 497 42.38 -9.18 5.94
N LEU A 498 41.31 -8.41 5.74
CA LEU A 498 40.95 -7.28 6.61
C LEU A 498 40.64 -7.72 8.04
N ARG A 499 39.96 -8.86 8.22
CA ARG A 499 39.66 -9.40 9.55
C ARG A 499 40.94 -9.74 10.32
N LEU A 500 41.91 -10.38 9.66
CA LEU A 500 43.20 -10.74 10.27
C LEU A 500 44.07 -9.51 10.50
N GLY A 501 44.16 -8.62 9.51
CA GLY A 501 44.93 -7.39 9.58
C GLY A 501 44.43 -6.43 10.67
N ALA A 502 43.13 -6.23 10.79
CA ALA A 502 42.55 -5.41 11.85
C ALA A 502 42.80 -6.01 13.26
N MET A 503 42.92 -7.33 13.38
CA MET A 503 43.26 -7.98 14.66
C MET A 503 44.71 -7.69 15.08
N VAL A 504 45.63 -7.60 14.13
CA VAL A 504 47.00 -7.14 14.37
C VAL A 504 46.99 -5.67 14.78
N ALA A 505 46.30 -4.83 13.99
CA ALA A 505 46.28 -3.38 14.18
C ALA A 505 45.56 -2.90 15.46
N THR A 506 44.82 -3.78 16.14
CA THR A 506 44.07 -3.44 17.38
C THR A 506 44.63 -4.13 18.63
N ILE A 507 45.72 -4.88 18.51
CA ILE A 507 46.23 -5.74 19.59
C ILE A 507 46.81 -4.96 20.79
N ASP A 508 47.25 -3.73 20.56
CA ASP A 508 47.88 -2.83 21.51
C ASP A 508 46.94 -1.69 21.98
N SER A 509 45.66 -1.78 21.60
CA SER A 509 44.63 -0.77 21.80
C SER A 509 44.95 0.61 21.18
N HIS A 510 45.96 0.71 20.30
CA HIS A 510 46.35 1.93 19.59
C HIS A 510 46.50 1.63 18.09
N VAL A 511 45.48 1.98 17.31
CA VAL A 511 45.51 1.76 15.86
C VAL A 511 46.54 2.69 15.21
N ASP A 512 47.62 2.15 14.63
CA ASP A 512 48.60 2.93 13.86
C ASP A 512 48.00 3.35 12.50
N GLN A 513 48.26 4.60 12.13
CA GLN A 513 47.87 5.15 10.84
C GLN A 513 48.57 4.44 9.68
N ALA A 514 49.80 3.95 9.85
CA ALA A 514 50.54 3.22 8.82
C ALA A 514 49.89 1.87 8.49
N GLU A 515 49.47 1.11 9.50
CA GLU A 515 48.78 -0.17 9.34
C GLU A 515 47.40 0.01 8.71
N THR A 516 46.66 1.03 9.15
CA THR A 516 45.36 1.39 8.57
C THR A 516 45.48 1.78 7.10
N ASN A 517 46.51 2.57 6.75
CA ASN A 517 46.77 2.98 5.38
C ASN A 517 47.11 1.78 4.49
N LEU A 518 47.90 0.82 4.98
CA LEU A 518 48.21 -0.41 4.24
C LEU A 518 46.93 -1.21 3.94
N LEU A 519 46.07 -1.44 4.93
CA LEU A 519 44.81 -2.17 4.76
C LEU A 519 43.85 -1.45 3.79
N THR A 520 43.82 -0.12 3.84
CA THR A 520 43.04 0.71 2.90
C THR A 520 43.58 0.58 1.48
N GLN A 521 44.90 0.64 1.31
CA GLN A 521 45.56 0.50 0.00
C GLN A 521 45.34 -0.88 -0.63
N LEU A 522 45.31 -1.96 0.18
CA LEU A 522 45.01 -3.30 -0.31
C LEU A 522 43.62 -3.37 -0.96
N ILE A 523 42.62 -2.67 -0.40
CA ILE A 523 41.27 -2.59 -0.98
C ILE A 523 41.30 -1.77 -2.28
N ASP A 524 41.96 -0.61 -2.26
CA ASP A 524 41.93 0.34 -3.38
C ASP A 524 42.64 -0.19 -4.63
N HIS A 525 43.75 -0.92 -4.46
CA HIS A 525 44.58 -1.41 -5.57
C HIS A 525 44.09 -2.74 -6.16
N ASP A 526 43.24 -3.49 -5.46
CA ASP A 526 42.70 -4.74 -6.02
C ASP A 526 41.81 -4.44 -7.24
N THR A 527 42.26 -4.90 -8.41
CA THR A 527 41.56 -4.70 -9.69
C THR A 527 40.37 -5.65 -9.88
N ASN A 528 40.24 -6.70 -9.06
CA ASN A 528 39.17 -7.69 -9.16
C ASN A 528 37.93 -7.29 -8.34
N LEU A 529 38.04 -6.25 -7.50
CA LEU A 529 36.93 -5.71 -6.73
C LEU A 529 36.19 -4.62 -7.51
N SER A 530 34.88 -4.72 -7.55
CA SER A 530 33.99 -3.67 -8.03
C SER A 530 33.98 -2.44 -7.11
N PRO A 531 33.57 -1.25 -7.59
CA PRO A 531 33.48 -0.05 -6.75
C PRO A 531 32.60 -0.23 -5.51
N THR A 532 31.48 -0.94 -5.63
CA THR A 532 30.57 -1.25 -4.52
C THR A 532 31.22 -2.17 -3.49
N GLU A 533 31.94 -3.19 -3.95
CA GLU A 533 32.70 -4.09 -3.07
C GLU A 533 33.79 -3.33 -2.30
N LYS A 534 34.51 -2.42 -2.96
CA LYS A 534 35.51 -1.58 -2.30
C LYS A 534 34.88 -0.71 -1.22
N GLN A 535 33.76 -0.04 -1.50
CA GLN A 535 33.05 0.78 -0.50
C GLN A 535 32.61 -0.05 0.70
N SER A 536 32.03 -1.23 0.47
CA SER A 536 31.62 -2.13 1.54
C SER A 536 32.81 -2.60 2.39
N LEU A 537 33.92 -2.98 1.76
CA LEU A 537 35.14 -3.42 2.45
C LEU A 537 35.80 -2.29 3.25
N HIS A 538 35.76 -1.05 2.75
CA HIS A 538 36.21 0.12 3.48
C HIS A 538 35.36 0.35 4.74
N ALA A 539 34.03 0.28 4.62
CA ALA A 539 33.12 0.38 5.77
C ALA A 539 33.37 -0.75 6.79
N TYR A 540 33.59 -1.96 6.29
CA TYR A 540 33.92 -3.13 7.12
C TYR A 540 35.26 -3.00 7.84
N LEU A 541 36.29 -2.45 7.19
CA LEU A 541 37.58 -2.16 7.82
C LEU A 541 37.42 -1.13 8.95
N VAL A 542 36.72 -0.03 8.70
CA VAL A 542 36.43 0.99 9.73
C VAL A 542 35.70 0.36 10.92
N TRP A 543 34.71 -0.48 10.65
CA TRP A 543 33.97 -1.18 11.70
C TRP A 543 34.88 -2.11 12.53
N ARG A 544 35.74 -2.89 11.86
CA ARG A 544 36.67 -3.83 12.50
C ARG A 544 37.72 -3.16 13.38
N LEU A 545 38.22 -2.00 12.97
CA LEU A 545 39.20 -1.24 13.75
C LEU A 545 38.59 -0.63 15.03
N ASN A 546 37.27 -0.43 15.06
CA ASN A 546 36.57 0.22 16.15
C ASN A 546 35.72 -0.73 17.01
N THR A 547 35.79 -2.04 16.76
CA THR A 547 34.98 -3.07 17.46
C THR A 547 35.89 -4.15 18.05
N PRO A 548 35.68 -4.58 19.31
CA PRO A 548 36.50 -5.62 19.93
C PRO A 548 36.43 -6.95 19.17
N SER A 549 37.60 -7.57 18.94
CA SER A 549 37.73 -8.82 18.18
C SER A 549 37.44 -10.06 19.03
N ASN A 550 36.50 -10.92 18.59
CA ASN A 550 36.30 -12.26 19.17
C ASN A 550 37.22 -13.28 18.50
N ILE A 551 38.15 -13.85 19.27
CA ILE A 551 39.21 -14.76 18.81
C ILE A 551 38.78 -16.24 18.90
N THR A 552 37.74 -16.54 19.72
CA THR A 552 37.34 -17.92 20.07
C THR A 552 36.88 -18.74 18.86
N GLY A 553 36.07 -18.15 17.96
CA GLY A 553 35.59 -18.84 16.76
C GLY A 553 36.63 -18.95 15.63
N LEU A 554 37.62 -18.05 15.60
CA LEU A 554 38.67 -18.05 14.59
C LEU A 554 39.71 -19.15 14.88
N LYS A 555 40.02 -19.39 16.15
CA LYS A 555 40.94 -20.45 16.58
C LYS A 555 40.47 -21.84 16.12
N ALA A 556 39.20 -22.18 16.36
CA ALA A 556 38.64 -23.48 15.96
C ALA A 556 38.69 -23.70 14.43
N ARG A 557 38.43 -22.66 13.63
CA ARG A 557 38.53 -22.73 12.16
C ARG A 557 39.98 -22.68 11.66
N LEU A 558 40.93 -22.14 12.42
CA LEU A 558 42.35 -22.17 12.06
C LEU A 558 43.00 -23.52 12.39
N GLU A 559 42.52 -24.20 13.43
CA GLU A 559 43.01 -25.53 13.83
C GLU A 559 42.77 -26.58 12.73
N THR A 560 41.66 -26.49 11.99
CA THR A 560 41.32 -27.36 10.85
C THR A 560 42.17 -27.12 9.60
N LEU A 561 42.97 -26.05 9.54
CA LEU A 561 43.79 -25.73 8.37
C LEU A 561 45.08 -26.56 8.27
N GLY A 562 45.48 -26.83 7.02
CA GLY A 562 46.76 -27.43 6.67
C GLY A 562 47.98 -26.50 6.91
N LYS A 563 49.17 -27.03 6.65
CA LYS A 563 50.44 -26.32 6.92
C LYS A 563 50.67 -25.14 5.97
N THR A 564 50.20 -25.24 4.73
CA THR A 564 50.42 -24.22 3.68
C THR A 564 49.55 -22.99 3.93
N GLU A 565 48.32 -23.22 4.38
CA GLU A 565 47.32 -22.21 4.70
C GLU A 565 47.68 -21.45 5.99
N LYS A 566 48.15 -22.18 7.02
CA LYS A 566 48.68 -21.58 8.25
C LYS A 566 49.87 -20.66 7.96
N ALA A 567 50.77 -21.05 7.06
CA ALA A 567 51.88 -20.20 6.63
C ALA A 567 51.42 -18.95 5.84
N ALA A 568 50.30 -19.03 5.15
CA ALA A 568 49.71 -17.91 4.41
C ALA A 568 49.09 -16.88 5.36
N VAL A 569 48.37 -17.35 6.38
CA VAL A 569 47.83 -16.52 7.47
C VAL A 569 48.97 -15.85 8.25
N SER A 570 50.01 -16.60 8.63
CA SER A 570 51.22 -16.04 9.25
C SER A 570 51.84 -14.90 8.45
N ARG A 571 51.93 -15.05 7.13
CA ARG A 571 52.44 -13.99 6.24
C ARG A 571 51.57 -12.74 6.26
N ILE A 572 50.24 -12.87 6.22
CA ILE A 572 49.35 -11.70 6.33
C ILE A 572 49.56 -10.97 7.66
N LEU A 573 49.63 -11.72 8.77
CA LEU A 573 49.80 -11.13 10.10
C LEU A 573 51.13 -10.36 10.24
N VAL A 574 52.23 -10.93 9.74
CA VAL A 574 53.55 -10.29 9.73
C VAL A 574 53.58 -9.11 8.75
N GLY A 575 52.92 -9.23 7.59
CA GLY A 575 52.88 -8.18 6.58
C GLY A 575 52.21 -6.91 7.08
N VAL A 576 51.11 -7.05 7.84
CA VAL A 576 50.43 -5.91 8.47
C VAL A 576 51.27 -5.32 9.60
N ALA A 577 51.85 -6.16 10.47
CA ALA A 577 52.73 -5.69 11.55
C ALA A 577 54.01 -4.99 11.05
N MET A 578 54.44 -5.23 9.80
CA MET A 578 55.60 -4.60 9.16
C MET A 578 55.24 -3.37 8.31
N ALA A 579 54.02 -2.82 8.41
CA ALA A 579 53.54 -1.74 7.53
C ALA A 579 54.44 -0.49 7.57
N ASP A 580 55.01 -0.16 8.73
CA ASP A 580 55.90 0.99 8.94
C ASP A 580 57.39 0.71 8.62
N GLY A 581 57.71 -0.54 8.27
CA GLY A 581 59.05 -1.01 7.97
C GLY A 581 59.94 -1.30 9.20
N LYS A 582 59.44 -1.19 10.43
CA LYS A 582 60.19 -1.45 11.67
C LYS A 582 59.33 -2.11 12.74
N ILE A 583 59.49 -3.41 12.92
CA ILE A 583 58.87 -4.12 14.05
C ILE A 583 59.63 -3.87 15.36
N ASN A 584 58.95 -3.33 16.36
CA ASN A 584 59.48 -3.13 17.71
C ASN A 584 59.37 -4.42 18.57
N PRO A 585 60.21 -4.57 19.62
CA PRO A 585 60.15 -5.76 20.50
C PRO A 585 58.81 -5.95 21.23
N VAL A 586 58.00 -4.90 21.36
CA VAL A 586 56.66 -4.96 21.97
C VAL A 586 55.67 -5.59 21.00
N GLU A 587 55.70 -5.19 19.73
CA GLU A 587 54.89 -5.76 18.64
C GLU A 587 55.26 -7.23 18.39
N ILE A 588 56.55 -7.61 18.46
CA ILE A 588 56.96 -9.03 18.36
C ILE A 588 56.27 -9.85 19.44
N LYS A 589 56.25 -9.39 20.69
CA LYS A 589 55.59 -10.10 21.80
C LYS A 589 54.07 -10.17 21.61
N GLN A 590 53.47 -9.16 21.01
CA GLN A 590 52.04 -9.15 20.72
C GLN A 590 51.69 -10.09 19.57
N LEU A 591 52.51 -10.12 18.52
CA LEU A 591 52.39 -11.06 17.40
C LEU A 591 52.61 -12.50 17.85
N GLU A 592 53.58 -12.75 18.75
CA GLU A 592 53.76 -14.03 19.45
C GLU A 592 52.49 -14.44 20.22
N LYS A 593 51.88 -13.49 20.95
CA LYS A 593 50.62 -13.73 21.66
C LYS A 593 49.49 -14.05 20.67
N LEU A 594 49.41 -13.32 19.56
CA LEU A 594 48.41 -13.56 18.52
C LEU A 594 48.57 -14.93 17.86
N TYR A 595 49.80 -15.32 17.52
CA TYR A 595 50.12 -16.66 17.01
C TYR A 595 49.63 -17.75 17.98
N THR A 596 49.94 -17.63 19.28
CA THR A 596 49.47 -18.61 20.27
C THR A 596 47.94 -18.64 20.42
N LEU A 597 47.29 -17.47 20.34
CA LEU A 597 45.83 -17.37 20.43
C LEU A 597 45.13 -17.97 19.21
N LEU A 598 45.77 -17.89 18.05
CA LEU A 598 45.31 -18.45 16.78
C LEU A 598 45.68 -19.94 16.61
N GLY A 599 46.49 -20.53 17.50
CA GLY A 599 46.92 -21.93 17.40
C GLY A 599 48.13 -22.15 16.48
N LEU A 600 48.89 -21.09 16.18
CA LEU A 600 50.14 -21.10 15.43
C LEU A 600 51.34 -21.22 16.38
N ASP A 601 52.46 -21.76 15.88
CA ASP A 601 53.67 -21.91 16.69
C ASP A 601 54.36 -20.55 16.89
N LYS A 602 54.47 -20.14 18.16
CA LYS A 602 55.16 -18.94 18.61
C LYS A 602 56.60 -18.83 18.06
N ALA A 603 57.30 -19.97 17.89
CA ALA A 603 58.69 -19.97 17.43
C ALA A 603 58.84 -19.49 15.98
N LEU A 604 57.77 -19.54 15.18
CA LEU A 604 57.79 -19.13 13.77
C LEU A 604 57.80 -17.62 13.58
N VAL A 605 57.37 -16.82 14.56
CA VAL A 605 57.26 -15.35 14.43
C VAL A 605 58.58 -14.71 13.99
N THR A 606 59.69 -15.07 14.65
CA THR A 606 61.01 -14.51 14.31
C THR A 606 61.50 -14.98 12.94
N GLY A 607 61.19 -16.23 12.56
CA GLY A 607 61.52 -16.78 11.24
C GLY A 607 60.71 -16.13 10.12
N ASP A 608 59.41 -15.92 10.34
CA ASP A 608 58.50 -15.29 9.38
C ASP A 608 58.87 -13.81 9.15
N ILE A 609 59.22 -13.07 10.21
CA ILE A 609 59.73 -11.68 10.12
C ILE A 609 61.03 -11.63 9.31
N HIS A 610 61.97 -12.55 9.57
CA HIS A 610 63.23 -12.62 8.82
C HIS A 610 63.04 -13.05 7.37
N GLY A 611 62.10 -13.95 7.09
CA GLY A 611 61.74 -14.37 5.73
C GLY A 611 61.16 -13.23 4.90
N MET A 612 60.27 -12.43 5.49
CA MET A 612 59.67 -11.26 4.84
C MET A 612 60.69 -10.13 4.65
N SER A 613 61.53 -9.88 5.66
CA SER A 613 62.61 -8.87 5.59
C SER A 613 63.70 -9.24 4.58
N SER A 614 64.07 -10.52 4.46
CA SER A 614 65.04 -11.00 3.45
C SER A 614 64.47 -10.97 2.03
N SER A 615 63.17 -11.24 1.87
CA SER A 615 62.50 -11.11 0.56
C SER A 615 62.47 -9.65 0.10
N LYS A 616 62.33 -8.68 1.02
CA LYS A 616 62.54 -7.24 0.76
C LYS A 616 64.01 -6.86 0.50
N ALA A 617 64.99 -7.57 1.09
CA ALA A 617 66.42 -7.27 0.96
C ALA A 617 67.10 -7.88 -0.28
N GLY A 618 66.47 -8.87 -0.94
CA GLY A 618 67.02 -9.60 -2.10
C GLY A 618 67.10 -8.82 -3.42
N LEU A 619 66.60 -7.58 -3.49
CA LEU A 619 66.54 -6.77 -4.70
C LEU A 619 67.24 -5.40 -4.57
N ARG A 620 68.38 -5.34 -3.85
CA ARG A 620 69.33 -4.23 -4.06
C ARG A 620 70.13 -4.50 -5.33
N PRO A 621 70.05 -3.69 -6.40
CA PRO A 621 71.02 -3.78 -7.48
C PRO A 621 72.38 -3.40 -6.91
N SER A 622 73.33 -4.32 -7.02
CA SER A 622 74.74 -4.03 -6.80
C SER A 622 75.19 -3.04 -7.87
N SER A 623 75.30 -1.76 -7.53
CA SER A 623 76.02 -0.80 -8.35
C SER A 623 77.09 -0.12 -7.52
N SER A 624 78.30 -0.23 -8.06
CA SER A 624 79.58 0.26 -7.59
C SER A 624 79.58 1.77 -7.33
N LEU A 625 80.35 2.14 -6.30
CA LEU A 625 80.87 3.47 -5.97
C LEU A 625 80.98 4.44 -7.16
N SER A 626 80.36 5.62 -7.03
CA SER A 626 80.89 6.90 -7.49
C SER A 626 80.21 8.03 -6.71
N GLU A 627 81.01 8.81 -5.97
CA GLU A 627 80.59 10.02 -5.27
C GLU A 627 80.14 11.10 -6.27
N THR A 628 78.97 11.69 -6.08
CA THR A 628 78.80 13.15 -6.26
C THR A 628 77.63 13.66 -5.42
N THR A 629 77.90 14.70 -4.64
CA THR A 629 77.00 15.53 -3.84
C THR A 629 75.87 16.15 -4.68
N PHE A 630 74.64 16.22 -4.15
CA PHE A 630 73.78 17.44 -4.07
C PHE A 630 72.41 17.16 -3.41
N SER A 631 72.11 17.95 -2.38
CA SER A 631 70.83 18.44 -1.80
C SER A 631 69.48 17.72 -2.04
N ALA A 632 68.77 17.51 -0.92
CA ALA A 632 67.36 17.08 -0.79
C ALA A 632 66.33 17.92 -1.59
N PRO A 633 65.18 17.31 -1.91
CA PRO A 633 63.97 17.66 -1.16
C PRO A 633 63.20 16.45 -0.62
N THR A 634 62.50 16.67 0.49
CA THR A 634 61.51 15.79 1.10
C THR A 634 60.29 15.61 0.19
N SER A 635 60.24 14.48 -0.52
CA SER A 635 59.01 13.92 -1.09
C SER A 635 58.99 12.43 -0.77
N PHE A 636 58.01 12.01 0.04
CA PHE A 636 57.75 10.59 0.31
C PHE A 636 57.28 9.97 -1.02
N GLN A 637 58.18 9.30 -1.72
CA GLN A 637 57.89 8.62 -2.99
C GLN A 637 57.57 7.17 -2.66
N LEU A 638 56.29 6.82 -2.80
CA LEU A 638 55.76 5.48 -2.57
C LEU A 638 56.42 4.50 -3.55
N ASP A 639 57.03 3.45 -3.02
CA ASP A 639 57.75 2.45 -3.82
C ASP A 639 56.74 1.48 -4.45
N GLU A 640 56.36 1.79 -5.69
CA GLU A 640 55.41 1.04 -6.54
C GLU A 640 55.82 -0.44 -6.70
N SER A 641 57.09 -0.77 -6.48
CA SER A 641 57.60 -2.15 -6.51
C SER A 641 57.29 -2.95 -5.25
N ILE A 642 57.16 -2.29 -4.08
CA ILE A 642 56.76 -2.93 -2.82
C ILE A 642 55.27 -3.27 -2.83
N LEU A 643 54.44 -2.41 -3.43
CA LEU A 643 53.00 -2.64 -3.60
C LEU A 643 52.71 -3.78 -4.58
N ALA A 644 53.41 -3.86 -5.72
CA ALA A 644 53.21 -4.94 -6.70
C ALA A 644 53.61 -6.33 -6.15
N ILE A 645 54.61 -6.40 -5.27
CA ILE A 645 55.03 -7.64 -4.60
C ILE A 645 53.96 -8.06 -3.59
N HIS A 646 53.52 -7.13 -2.72
CA HIS A 646 52.44 -7.41 -1.79
C HIS A 646 51.12 -7.75 -2.51
N GLU A 647 50.81 -7.14 -3.66
CA GLU A 647 49.61 -7.42 -4.47
C GLU A 647 49.65 -8.83 -5.10
N SER A 648 50.77 -9.23 -5.71
CA SER A 648 50.92 -10.56 -6.31
C SER A 648 50.97 -11.69 -5.26
N GLU A 649 51.61 -11.44 -4.11
CA GLU A 649 51.75 -12.42 -3.03
C GLU A 649 50.49 -12.54 -2.18
N THR A 650 49.69 -11.47 -2.06
CA THR A 650 48.38 -11.52 -1.37
C THR A 650 47.34 -12.21 -2.25
N LYS A 651 47.42 -12.09 -3.58
CA LYS A 651 46.49 -12.73 -4.54
C LYS A 651 46.52 -14.26 -4.53
N ASP A 652 47.71 -14.86 -4.45
CA ASP A 652 47.84 -16.34 -4.37
C ASP A 652 47.39 -16.89 -3.02
N VAL A 653 47.58 -16.12 -1.94
CA VAL A 653 47.15 -16.45 -0.58
C VAL A 653 45.64 -16.25 -0.39
N GLN A 654 45.09 -15.17 -0.96
CA GLN A 654 43.67 -14.87 -1.02
C GLN A 654 42.93 -16.02 -1.72
N SER A 655 43.34 -16.38 -2.95
CA SER A 655 42.71 -17.44 -3.75
C SER A 655 42.59 -18.80 -3.03
N MET A 656 43.55 -19.09 -2.13
CA MET A 656 43.64 -20.34 -1.38
C MET A 656 42.85 -20.31 -0.06
N LEU A 657 42.80 -19.15 0.62
CA LEU A 657 42.02 -18.97 1.85
C LEU A 657 40.52 -18.81 1.57
N GLY A 658 40.13 -18.18 0.46
CA GLY A 658 38.74 -18.05 0.04
C GLY A 658 38.06 -19.39 -0.18
N SER A 659 38.73 -20.35 -0.81
CA SER A 659 38.19 -21.71 -1.03
C SER A 659 37.98 -22.54 0.25
N ILE A 660 38.54 -22.12 1.39
CA ILE A 660 38.51 -22.87 2.65
C ILE A 660 37.56 -22.22 3.66
N PHE A 661 37.18 -20.95 3.44
CA PHE A 661 36.29 -20.18 4.31
C PHE A 661 34.98 -19.72 3.65
N VAL A 662 34.74 -20.07 2.38
CA VAL A 662 33.39 -20.10 1.81
C VAL A 662 32.64 -21.25 2.48
N GLU A 663 31.53 -20.94 3.10
CA GLU A 663 30.64 -21.92 3.71
C GLU A 663 30.04 -22.79 2.59
N ASP A 664 30.52 -24.04 2.46
CA ASP A 664 29.56 -25.14 2.34
C ASP A 664 28.76 -25.09 3.64
N GLU A 665 27.47 -24.78 3.57
CA GLU A 665 26.61 -24.96 4.72
C GLU A 665 26.83 -26.38 5.26
N PRO A 666 27.05 -26.56 6.56
CA PRO A 666 26.68 -27.83 7.13
C PRO A 666 25.17 -27.90 6.98
N THR A 667 24.69 -28.67 5.99
CA THR A 667 23.48 -29.45 6.17
C THR A 667 23.64 -30.08 7.54
N SER A 668 22.84 -29.61 8.49
CA SER A 668 22.84 -30.13 9.84
C SER A 668 22.67 -31.64 9.79
N GLU A 669 23.76 -32.37 10.00
CA GLU A 669 23.70 -33.78 10.34
C GLU A 669 23.05 -33.85 11.71
N SER A 670 21.77 -34.24 11.70
CA SER A 670 21.17 -34.98 12.78
C SER A 670 21.95 -36.30 12.95
N ASP A 671 22.53 -36.47 14.14
CA ASP A 671 23.26 -37.69 14.50
C ASP A 671 22.35 -38.93 14.51
N GLU A 672 22.81 -39.92 13.74
CA GLU A 672 22.68 -41.40 13.82
C GLU A 672 21.48 -41.99 14.59
N SER A 673 20.61 -42.83 14.01
CA SER A 673 20.88 -44.14 13.39
C SER A 673 19.50 -44.72 13.00
N THR A 674 19.29 -45.37 11.86
CA THR A 674 19.52 -46.81 11.68
C THR A 674 19.26 -47.16 10.21
N LYS A 675 20.15 -47.95 9.62
CA LYS A 675 20.00 -48.52 8.27
C LYS A 675 18.71 -49.35 8.15
N GLY A 676 17.95 -49.04 7.10
CA GLY A 676 17.40 -50.04 6.19
C GLY A 676 16.05 -50.65 6.57
N SER A 677 14.98 -50.06 6.04
CA SER A 677 14.03 -50.85 5.25
C SER A 677 13.36 -49.97 4.20
N THR A 678 13.51 -50.38 2.95
CA THR A 678 12.76 -49.93 1.78
C THR A 678 11.24 -49.93 2.05
N ASN A 679 10.54 -48.85 1.69
CA ASN A 679 9.32 -48.89 0.86
C ASN A 679 8.79 -47.46 0.55
N THR A 680 8.84 -47.14 -0.74
CA THR A 680 7.83 -46.48 -1.61
C THR A 680 6.58 -45.85 -0.96
N GLU A 681 6.37 -44.56 -1.27
CA GLU A 681 5.14 -43.85 -1.70
C GLU A 681 5.02 -42.44 -1.07
N GLU A 682 5.59 -41.46 -1.77
CA GLU A 682 5.35 -40.01 -1.59
C GLU A 682 4.05 -39.64 -2.33
N GLU A 683 2.93 -39.52 -1.62
CA GLU A 683 1.75 -38.82 -2.16
C GLU A 683 1.04 -37.91 -1.13
N THR A 684 1.34 -38.02 0.17
CA THR A 684 0.64 -37.26 1.23
C THR A 684 1.52 -36.29 2.04
N GLY A 685 2.85 -36.34 1.91
CA GLY A 685 3.77 -35.44 2.62
C GLY A 685 4.00 -35.77 4.10
N ILE A 686 3.44 -36.88 4.59
CA ILE A 686 3.65 -37.45 5.93
C ILE A 686 3.84 -38.97 5.80
N ASP A 687 4.62 -39.59 6.69
CA ASP A 687 4.83 -41.04 6.60
C ASP A 687 3.56 -41.84 6.95
N LYS A 688 3.54 -43.08 6.49
CA LYS A 688 2.38 -43.97 6.57
C LYS A 688 1.94 -44.28 8.01
N GLN A 689 2.86 -44.27 8.98
CA GLN A 689 2.53 -44.60 10.37
C GLN A 689 1.83 -43.42 11.05
N HIS A 690 2.31 -42.20 10.82
CA HIS A 690 1.67 -40.98 11.33
C HIS A 690 0.35 -40.67 10.61
N TYR A 691 0.24 -40.94 9.31
CA TYR A 691 -1.04 -40.83 8.60
C TYR A 691 -2.11 -41.80 9.12
N ALA A 692 -1.72 -43.05 9.41
CA ALA A 692 -2.64 -44.04 9.99
C ALA A 692 -3.09 -43.66 11.41
N LEU A 693 -2.22 -42.99 12.18
CA LEU A 693 -2.59 -42.42 13.47
C LEU A 693 -3.59 -41.26 13.29
N PHE A 694 -3.34 -40.36 12.34
CA PHE A 694 -4.26 -39.27 11.98
C PHE A 694 -5.66 -39.79 11.61
N GLU A 695 -5.77 -40.74 10.67
CA GLU A 695 -7.05 -41.35 10.27
C GLU A 695 -7.81 -42.03 11.44
N SER A 696 -7.08 -42.45 12.46
CA SER A 696 -7.67 -43.03 13.67
C SER A 696 -8.19 -41.97 14.62
N LEU A 697 -7.48 -40.85 14.76
CA LEU A 697 -7.80 -39.75 15.67
C LEU A 697 -9.01 -38.93 15.18
N ILE A 698 -9.15 -38.68 13.87
CA ILE A 698 -10.26 -37.89 13.31
C ILE A 698 -11.67 -38.48 13.52
N ARG A 699 -11.75 -39.75 13.96
CA ARG A 699 -13.03 -40.44 14.22
C ARG A 699 -13.75 -39.95 15.48
N LYS A 700 -13.09 -39.19 16.33
CA LYS A 700 -13.68 -38.57 17.54
C LYS A 700 -13.07 -37.19 17.77
N ASP A 701 -13.91 -36.26 18.22
CA ASP A 701 -13.52 -34.88 18.50
C ASP A 701 -12.66 -34.76 19.77
N LYS A 702 -12.65 -35.79 20.62
CA LYS A 702 -11.93 -35.81 21.89
C LYS A 702 -11.44 -37.21 22.26
N TRP A 703 -10.19 -37.28 22.71
CA TRP A 703 -9.52 -38.48 23.18
C TRP A 703 -8.90 -38.25 24.57
N THR A 704 -8.76 -39.31 25.36
CA THR A 704 -7.89 -39.27 26.55
C THR A 704 -6.47 -39.67 26.19
N ARG A 705 -5.49 -39.19 26.97
CA ARG A 705 -4.07 -39.50 26.74
C ARG A 705 -3.80 -41.01 26.73
N GLU A 706 -4.47 -41.79 27.57
CA GLU A 706 -4.31 -43.25 27.64
C GLU A 706 -4.83 -43.95 26.38
N GLU A 707 -5.90 -43.44 25.76
CA GLU A 707 -6.43 -43.97 24.51
C GLU A 707 -5.47 -43.68 23.34
N VAL A 708 -4.91 -42.47 23.28
CA VAL A 708 -3.90 -42.10 22.27
C VAL A 708 -2.59 -42.85 22.49
N GLU A 709 -2.17 -43.08 23.73
CA GLU A 709 -1.03 -43.95 24.06
C GLU A 709 -1.21 -45.39 23.58
N ALA A 710 -2.43 -45.93 23.66
CA ALA A 710 -2.72 -47.27 23.13
C ALA A 710 -2.59 -47.30 21.59
N LEU A 711 -3.15 -46.30 20.90
CA LEU A 711 -3.05 -46.17 19.44
C LEU A 711 -1.61 -45.99 18.96
N CYS A 712 -0.83 -45.15 19.66
CA CYS A 712 0.58 -44.95 19.34
C CYS A 712 1.41 -46.21 19.61
N ARG A 713 1.08 -46.97 20.66
CA ARG A 713 1.77 -48.23 21.00
C ARG A 713 1.56 -49.31 19.94
N ASP A 714 0.35 -49.39 19.38
CA ASP A 714 0.04 -50.33 18.29
C ASP A 714 0.79 -49.98 16.99
N LEU A 715 1.17 -48.70 16.83
CA LEU A 715 1.92 -48.18 15.67
C LEU A 715 3.43 -48.01 15.92
N GLY A 716 3.90 -48.23 17.15
CA GLY A 716 5.32 -48.10 17.53
C GLY A 716 5.82 -46.66 17.69
N LEU A 717 4.91 -45.69 17.91
CA LEU A 717 5.19 -44.26 18.01
C LEU A 717 5.19 -43.76 19.46
N MET A 718 5.95 -42.70 19.73
CA MET A 718 5.89 -41.97 21.01
C MET A 718 4.84 -40.85 20.91
N VAL A 719 3.93 -40.76 21.90
CA VAL A 719 2.74 -39.89 21.82
C VAL A 719 3.07 -38.43 21.51
N SER A 720 3.93 -37.78 22.31
CA SER A 720 4.22 -36.35 22.11
C SER A 720 4.85 -36.07 20.74
N GLY A 721 5.80 -36.90 20.30
CA GLY A 721 6.43 -36.72 18.98
C GLY A 721 5.49 -37.02 17.82
N ALA A 722 4.55 -37.94 17.99
CA ALA A 722 3.57 -38.28 16.96
C ALA A 722 2.52 -37.17 16.78
N LEU A 723 2.06 -36.55 17.87
CA LEU A 723 1.14 -35.40 17.83
C LEU A 723 1.80 -34.18 17.20
N GLU A 724 3.06 -33.90 17.55
CA GLU A 724 3.86 -32.81 16.97
C GLU A 724 4.06 -33.01 15.45
N THR A 725 4.44 -34.22 15.02
CA THR A 725 4.62 -34.54 13.59
C THR A 725 3.33 -34.38 12.78
N ILE A 726 2.18 -34.76 13.34
CA ILE A 726 0.87 -34.58 12.68
C ILE A 726 0.49 -33.09 12.60
N ASN A 727 0.76 -32.31 13.65
CA ASN A 727 0.49 -30.88 13.65
C ASN A 727 1.43 -30.11 12.72
N ASP A 728 2.70 -30.45 12.66
CA ASP A 728 3.65 -29.84 11.71
C ASP A 728 3.19 -30.11 10.26
N TRP A 729 2.75 -31.33 9.98
CA TRP A 729 2.16 -31.66 8.68
C TRP A 729 0.85 -30.89 8.39
N SER A 730 -0.04 -30.71 9.38
CA SER A 730 -1.25 -29.91 9.18
C SER A 730 -0.92 -28.42 8.97
N PHE A 731 0.10 -27.89 9.65
CA PHE A 731 0.60 -26.53 9.41
C PHE A 731 1.12 -26.37 7.97
N ASP A 732 1.87 -27.34 7.46
CA ASP A 732 2.38 -27.30 6.08
C ASP A 732 1.26 -27.36 5.03
N LYS A 733 0.08 -27.89 5.38
CA LYS A 733 -1.07 -28.05 4.47
C LYS A 733 -2.10 -26.92 4.54
N VAL A 734 -2.46 -26.49 5.75
CA VAL A 734 -3.59 -25.58 6.01
C VAL A 734 -3.25 -24.46 7.02
N ASP A 735 -1.96 -24.23 7.32
CA ASP A 735 -1.46 -23.18 8.22
C ASP A 735 -2.06 -23.23 9.66
N ALA A 736 -2.52 -24.41 10.12
CA ALA A 736 -3.10 -24.61 11.45
C ALA A 736 -2.80 -26.02 12.03
N ALA A 737 -2.82 -26.14 13.37
CA ALA A 737 -2.71 -27.41 14.08
C ALA A 737 -4.06 -28.14 14.06
N VAL A 738 -4.06 -29.44 13.76
CA VAL A 738 -5.29 -30.27 13.76
C VAL A 738 -5.56 -30.92 15.12
N LEU A 739 -4.54 -31.01 15.99
CA LEU A 739 -4.63 -31.61 17.32
C LEU A 739 -4.22 -30.59 18.40
N GLU A 740 -5.07 -30.41 19.41
CA GLU A 740 -4.76 -29.57 20.57
C GLU A 740 -4.69 -30.41 21.85
N GLU A 741 -3.58 -30.28 22.60
CA GLU A 741 -3.38 -30.96 23.88
C GLU A 741 -3.74 -30.01 25.04
N ASP A 742 -4.76 -30.35 25.83
CA ASP A 742 -5.15 -29.64 27.04
C ASP A 742 -5.19 -30.61 28.24
N GLY A 743 -4.08 -30.65 28.99
CA GLY A 743 -3.91 -31.51 30.15
C GLY A 743 -3.85 -33.01 29.80
N GLU A 744 -4.89 -33.76 30.18
CA GLU A 744 -5.01 -35.20 29.89
C GLU A 744 -5.92 -35.50 28.68
N ALA A 745 -6.42 -34.47 28.00
CA ALA A 745 -7.30 -34.59 26.85
C ALA A 745 -6.64 -34.06 25.57
N ILE A 746 -6.88 -34.76 24.46
CA ILE A 746 -6.45 -34.35 23.12
C ILE A 746 -7.72 -34.08 22.31
N TYR A 747 -7.85 -32.85 21.80
CA TYR A 747 -8.95 -32.41 20.96
C TYR A 747 -8.55 -32.46 19.49
N VAL A 748 -9.50 -32.85 18.65
CA VAL A 748 -9.32 -32.84 17.19
C VAL A 748 -10.19 -31.74 16.61
N ASP A 749 -9.57 -30.80 15.90
CA ASP A 749 -10.30 -29.72 15.24
C ASP A 749 -10.90 -30.21 13.91
N GLN A 750 -12.20 -30.46 13.91
CA GLN A 750 -12.91 -30.99 12.75
C GLN A 750 -12.97 -30.00 11.56
N GLU A 751 -12.88 -28.68 11.80
CA GLU A 751 -12.83 -27.70 10.71
C GLU A 751 -11.50 -27.84 9.93
N ILE A 752 -10.41 -28.10 10.66
CA ILE A 752 -9.09 -28.34 10.08
C ILE A 752 -9.01 -29.71 9.40
N VAL A 753 -9.69 -30.73 9.93
CA VAL A 753 -9.81 -32.05 9.27
C VAL A 753 -10.52 -31.92 7.92
N GLU A 754 -11.65 -31.19 7.87
CA GLU A 754 -12.38 -30.94 6.61
C GLU A 754 -11.51 -30.19 5.58
N GLU A 755 -10.70 -29.23 6.03
CA GLU A 755 -9.80 -28.47 5.16
C GLU A 755 -8.60 -29.31 4.64
N ILE A 756 -8.14 -30.29 5.42
CA ILE A 756 -7.07 -31.24 5.04
C ILE A 756 -7.60 -32.31 4.06
N GLU A 757 -8.82 -32.81 4.25
CA GLU A 757 -9.43 -33.82 3.37
C GLU A 757 -9.94 -33.24 2.03
N GLY A 758 -10.21 -31.92 1.98
CA GLY A 758 -10.46 -31.15 0.76
C GLY A 758 -11.93 -30.87 0.43
#